data_AF-A0A817UJZ4-F1
#
_entry.id   AF-A0A817UJZ4-F1
#
_cell.length_a   1.000
_cell.length_b   1.000
_cell.length_c   1.000
_cell.angle_alpha   90.00
_cell.angle_beta   90.00
_cell.angle_gamma   90.00
#
_symmetry.space_group_name_H-M   'P 1'
#
loop_
_entity.id
_entity.type
_entity.pdbx_description
1 polymer ?
#
loop_
_entity_poly.entity_id
_entity_poly.type
_entity_poly.pdbx_seq_one_letter_code
_entity_poly.pdbx_strand_id
1 'polypeptide(L)'
;MHDPLNLTEIGIHYLSNYLLPVVSNQNIYIPELSCLSTRLGNLLLKTIVNAKRIDSSNSTDYFLSLFNNIGQKKRIKSEVVIQLSELYFRSCAFITNQSISKYLLSHELIETIDLRDCNITYEILQLLTKYFPRLTTLYLGQTENKIDGKINLIDFFPTNHIDTKCFLTKPKLKYLSLEGIHHTMSNDLIEEIFYHSLIQSSEQTRYIDLSRNSAIENLTYIDCFKQIHSLILYDILPTVIESSIDSICCLSTLVLLDISFNRRIQESQNYSRPTITLAKLIRSLPKLLSLDISGTNLAGAFSFDQNEELNYIRKELSIDDHENFTIQSSIAGLLLLKHELDFLGLFDVDERGSARQWLPAKKITGEHTEEMLMISLSHYIERPSMLTHIMAHLFRLYNHYTIQNPFDAGKLVMDGMEKHLYDRSLQTSGSACLYYVVDSFQSESDIMLEKYNDYLKRLLVTILNAMNAHLQHSPMIRNGLLTISRMQMHVPNHIMSAFEQTVIVLIKFIQLYLNDDVVHEQNLLHNALSVLNHVACSVDGQEKLFIGQAGAIEVAVGIVRRFLIKKTSCEIVEVAWTLLWNITDETAENCRRFIEDNNGLQTFHDCLDLWSDKRDLVRNILGLLGNVAEVKELRHYLVTPLHMEKFRILLKRSQENDIEIPYNCGGILANILSDGLEAWTISSSIEQYIVNQEIYDSVQTWDLHRQRTINYRSLSPILRLLNENYPSGCIMWAVWAMTNLTTVLPEKYCTLVRSENGEPLLSQILYSDKMSEPIRNLAQAALANVQRFYDPPIPMDIAPNDGLEI
;
A
#
# COMPACT_ATOMS: atom_id res chain seq x y z
N MET A 1 -41.00 -8.14 -3.60
CA MET A 1 -40.33 -9.31 -4.18
C MET A 1 -39.34 -8.79 -5.21
N HIS A 2 -38.13 -8.45 -4.76
CA HIS A 2 -37.05 -8.03 -5.65
C HIS A 2 -36.25 -9.27 -6.01
N ASP A 3 -36.26 -9.62 -7.30
CA ASP A 3 -35.42 -10.67 -7.85
C ASP A 3 -33.95 -10.23 -7.69
N PRO A 4 -33.07 -11.05 -7.10
CA PRO A 4 -31.66 -10.72 -7.05
C PRO A 4 -31.10 -10.85 -8.46
N LEU A 5 -30.79 -9.71 -9.09
CA LEU A 5 -29.97 -9.67 -10.30
C LEU A 5 -28.71 -10.49 -10.03
N ASN A 6 -28.60 -11.61 -10.73
CA ASN A 6 -27.53 -12.58 -10.59
C ASN A 6 -26.18 -11.84 -10.74
N LEU A 7 -25.24 -12.01 -9.80
CA LEU A 7 -23.88 -11.44 -9.85
C LEU A 7 -23.21 -11.62 -11.22
N THR A 8 -23.57 -12.70 -11.93
CA THR A 8 -23.14 -12.98 -13.30
C THR A 8 -23.62 -11.92 -14.30
N GLU A 9 -24.85 -11.41 -14.19
CA GLU A 9 -25.41 -10.39 -15.07
C GLU A 9 -24.85 -9.00 -14.79
N ILE A 10 -24.56 -8.68 -13.52
CA ILE A 10 -23.86 -7.44 -13.15
C ILE A 10 -22.42 -7.45 -13.68
N GLY A 11 -21.71 -8.59 -13.54
CA GLY A 11 -20.38 -8.77 -14.13
C GLY A 11 -20.39 -8.67 -15.65
N ILE A 12 -21.39 -9.24 -16.32
CA ILE A 12 -21.60 -9.10 -17.78
C ILE A 12 -21.88 -7.65 -18.17
N HIS A 13 -22.70 -6.93 -17.39
CA HIS A 13 -23.06 -5.54 -17.66
C HIS A 13 -21.85 -4.62 -17.49
N TYR A 14 -21.06 -4.78 -16.42
CA TYR A 14 -19.83 -4.03 -16.19
C TYR A 14 -18.77 -4.31 -17.26
N LEU A 15 -18.55 -5.58 -17.61
CA LEU A 15 -17.60 -5.97 -18.65
C LEU A 15 -18.00 -5.45 -20.04
N SER A 16 -19.29 -5.52 -20.39
CA SER A 16 -19.79 -5.11 -21.70
C SER A 16 -19.87 -3.60 -21.92
N ASN A 17 -20.15 -2.81 -20.86
CA ASN A 17 -20.37 -1.37 -20.98
C ASN A 17 -19.18 -0.51 -20.53
N TYR A 18 -18.25 -1.05 -19.72
CA TYR A 18 -17.12 -0.27 -19.20
C TYR A 18 -15.75 -0.82 -19.63
N LEU A 19 -15.58 -2.14 -19.76
CA LEU A 19 -14.30 -2.74 -20.18
C LEU A 19 -14.19 -2.88 -21.71
N LEU A 20 -15.21 -3.40 -22.37
CA LEU A 20 -15.22 -3.62 -23.83
C LEU A 20 -15.07 -2.36 -24.69
N PRO A 21 -15.65 -1.18 -24.32
CA PRO A 21 -15.43 0.06 -25.08
C PRO A 21 -14.05 0.68 -24.86
N VAL A 22 -13.37 0.38 -23.75
CA VAL A 22 -12.00 0.86 -23.46
C VAL A 22 -10.93 -0.03 -24.14
N VAL A 23 -11.28 -1.28 -24.45
CA VAL A 23 -10.43 -2.28 -25.13
C VAL A 23 -10.45 -2.12 -26.67
N SER A 24 -10.98 -1.02 -27.21
CA SER A 24 -10.92 -0.71 -28.66
C SER A 24 -9.55 -0.26 -29.16
N ASN A 25 -8.55 -0.16 -28.28
CA ASN A 25 -7.15 -0.08 -28.66
C ASN A 25 -6.58 -1.50 -28.73
N GLN A 26 -5.75 -1.77 -29.74
CA GLN A 26 -5.28 -3.08 -30.24
C GLN A 26 -4.72 -4.12 -29.23
N ASN A 27 -4.71 -3.85 -27.91
CA ASN A 27 -4.16 -4.67 -26.84
C ASN A 27 -5.23 -5.04 -25.78
N ILE A 28 -5.29 -6.32 -25.41
CA ILE A 28 -6.14 -6.84 -24.33
C ILE A 28 -5.27 -7.17 -23.11
N TYR A 29 -5.57 -6.58 -21.95
CA TYR A 29 -5.03 -7.00 -20.64
C TYR A 29 -6.15 -7.62 -19.80
N ILE A 30 -5.92 -8.83 -19.27
CA ILE A 30 -6.89 -9.53 -18.44
C ILE A 30 -6.22 -10.02 -17.14
N PRO A 31 -6.40 -9.31 -16.02
CA PRO A 31 -5.96 -9.79 -14.73
C PRO A 31 -6.98 -10.81 -14.20
N GLU A 32 -6.55 -12.05 -14.04
CA GLU A 32 -7.20 -13.09 -13.22
C GLU A 32 -8.60 -13.56 -13.67
N LEU A 33 -8.65 -14.71 -14.37
CA LEU A 33 -9.90 -15.39 -14.76
C LEU A 33 -9.94 -16.83 -14.25
N SER A 34 -10.54 -17.04 -13.09
CA SER A 34 -11.00 -18.36 -12.66
C SER A 34 -12.49 -18.50 -12.99
N CYS A 35 -12.76 -19.11 -14.16
CA CYS A 35 -14.07 -19.55 -14.67
C CYS A 35 -15.00 -18.43 -15.21
N LEU A 36 -15.09 -18.30 -16.54
CA LEU A 36 -16.10 -17.47 -17.22
C LEU A 36 -17.34 -18.29 -17.57
N SER A 37 -18.52 -17.67 -17.50
CA SER A 37 -19.76 -18.28 -18.01
C SER A 37 -19.75 -18.38 -19.54
N THR A 38 -20.50 -19.32 -20.12
CA THR A 38 -20.54 -19.58 -21.57
C THR A 38 -20.99 -18.37 -22.40
N ARG A 39 -21.83 -17.47 -21.83
CA ARG A 39 -22.26 -16.22 -22.48
C ARG A 39 -21.13 -15.19 -22.52
N LEU A 40 -20.38 -15.04 -21.42
CA LEU A 40 -19.21 -14.17 -21.32
C LEU A 40 -18.08 -14.63 -22.25
N GLY A 41 -17.86 -15.95 -22.33
CA GLY A 41 -16.88 -16.55 -23.24
C GLY A 41 -17.12 -16.20 -24.71
N ASN A 42 -18.37 -16.14 -25.18
CA ASN A 42 -18.69 -15.75 -26.56
C ASN A 42 -18.46 -14.25 -26.84
N LEU A 43 -18.64 -13.38 -25.85
CA LEU A 43 -18.40 -11.95 -25.97
C LEU A 43 -16.90 -11.64 -25.99
N LEU A 44 -16.15 -12.24 -25.07
CA LEU A 44 -14.67 -12.20 -25.05
C LEU A 44 -14.06 -12.77 -26.32
N LEU A 45 -14.63 -13.85 -26.88
CA LEU A 45 -14.16 -14.41 -28.15
C LEU A 45 -14.19 -13.38 -29.29
N LYS A 46 -15.24 -12.55 -29.38
CA LYS A 46 -15.31 -11.49 -30.40
C LYS A 46 -14.22 -10.44 -30.23
N THR A 47 -13.89 -10.09 -28.99
CA THR A 47 -12.82 -9.12 -28.67
C THR A 47 -11.44 -9.71 -28.96
N ILE A 48 -11.19 -10.95 -28.52
CA ILE A 48 -9.94 -11.69 -28.69
C ILE A 48 -9.58 -11.84 -30.17
N VAL A 49 -10.56 -12.09 -31.03
CA VAL A 49 -10.31 -12.27 -32.47
C VAL A 49 -9.81 -11.00 -33.16
N ASN A 50 -10.19 -9.82 -32.64
CA ASN A 50 -9.76 -8.52 -33.17
C ASN A 50 -8.52 -7.96 -32.47
N ALA A 51 -8.02 -8.62 -31.42
CA ALA A 51 -6.85 -8.16 -30.68
C ALA A 51 -5.56 -8.51 -31.40
N LYS A 52 -4.60 -7.60 -31.36
CA LYS A 52 -3.22 -7.86 -31.80
C LYS A 52 -2.40 -8.51 -30.70
N ARG A 53 -2.61 -8.07 -29.44
CA ARG A 53 -1.89 -8.53 -28.25
C ARG A 53 -2.84 -8.99 -27.16
N ILE A 54 -2.49 -10.08 -26.49
CA ILE A 54 -3.13 -10.57 -25.28
C ILE A 54 -2.09 -10.68 -24.17
N ASP A 55 -2.39 -10.07 -23.03
CA ASP A 55 -1.55 -10.07 -21.84
C ASP A 55 -2.36 -10.55 -20.64
N SER A 56 -1.91 -11.65 -20.05
CA SER A 56 -2.66 -12.41 -19.07
C SER A 56 -1.74 -12.91 -17.96
N SER A 57 -2.17 -12.70 -16.71
CA SER A 57 -1.52 -13.23 -15.51
C SER A 57 -2.44 -14.22 -14.80
N ASN A 58 -1.86 -15.26 -14.17
CA ASN A 58 -2.60 -16.29 -13.41
C ASN A 58 -3.74 -16.98 -14.19
N SER A 59 -3.61 -17.12 -15.51
CA SER A 59 -4.64 -17.73 -16.36
C SER A 59 -4.69 -19.25 -16.27
N THR A 60 -5.86 -19.79 -16.61
CA THR A 60 -6.16 -21.24 -16.56
C THR A 60 -6.33 -21.84 -17.95
N ASP A 61 -6.29 -23.17 -18.04
CA ASP A 61 -6.60 -23.91 -19.26
C ASP A 61 -7.97 -23.57 -19.87
N TYR A 62 -8.91 -23.17 -19.02
CA TYR A 62 -10.22 -22.73 -19.48
C TYR A 62 -10.11 -21.47 -20.35
N PHE A 63 -9.25 -20.52 -19.98
CA PHE A 63 -9.00 -19.34 -20.80
C PHE A 63 -8.43 -19.73 -22.17
N LEU A 64 -7.44 -20.63 -22.19
CA LEU A 64 -6.88 -21.14 -23.45
C LEU A 64 -7.93 -21.86 -24.31
N SER A 65 -8.90 -22.54 -23.71
CA SER A 65 -9.97 -23.22 -24.47
C SER A 65 -10.80 -22.29 -25.36
N LEU A 66 -10.83 -20.99 -25.05
CA LEU A 66 -11.50 -19.97 -25.89
C LEU A 66 -10.88 -19.92 -27.30
N PHE A 67 -9.57 -20.14 -27.43
CA PHE A 67 -8.87 -20.13 -28.73
C PHE A 67 -9.20 -21.34 -29.63
N ASN A 68 -9.68 -22.44 -29.05
CA ASN A 68 -10.13 -23.61 -29.83
C ASN A 68 -11.27 -23.25 -30.80
N ASN A 69 -12.20 -22.42 -30.32
CA ASN A 69 -13.35 -21.98 -31.10
C ASN A 69 -12.96 -21.02 -32.24
N ILE A 70 -11.81 -20.33 -32.13
CA ILE A 70 -11.28 -19.43 -33.16
C ILE A 70 -10.74 -20.26 -34.33
N GLY A 71 -9.92 -21.28 -34.04
CA GLY A 71 -9.32 -22.15 -35.06
C GLY A 71 -10.35 -22.98 -35.84
N GLN A 72 -11.42 -23.46 -35.18
CA GLN A 72 -12.47 -24.26 -35.81
C GLN A 72 -13.48 -23.43 -36.64
N LYS A 73 -13.58 -22.11 -36.39
CA LYS A 73 -14.50 -21.19 -37.08
C LYS A 73 -13.92 -20.52 -38.33
N LYS A 74 -12.94 -21.14 -39.00
CA LYS A 74 -12.55 -20.83 -40.41
C LYS A 74 -13.73 -20.94 -41.41
N ARG A 75 -14.94 -21.35 -40.96
CA ARG A 75 -16.17 -21.51 -41.76
C ARG A 75 -17.33 -20.58 -41.37
N ILE A 76 -17.12 -19.52 -40.59
CA ILE A 76 -18.14 -18.46 -40.49
C ILE A 76 -17.89 -17.49 -41.66
N LYS A 77 -18.92 -17.34 -42.49
CA LYS A 77 -18.98 -16.50 -43.69
C LYS A 77 -18.16 -15.20 -43.52
N SER A 78 -17.18 -15.03 -44.41
CA SER A 78 -16.53 -13.78 -44.84
C SER A 78 -16.66 -12.57 -43.90
N GLU A 79 -15.57 -12.22 -43.21
CA GLU A 79 -15.11 -10.85 -42.83
C GLU A 79 -14.31 -10.77 -41.52
N VAL A 80 -14.14 -11.86 -40.77
CA VAL A 80 -13.37 -11.82 -39.51
C VAL A 80 -11.90 -12.18 -39.76
N VAL A 81 -11.03 -11.16 -39.85
CA VAL A 81 -9.57 -11.30 -39.96
C VAL A 81 -8.99 -11.39 -38.54
N ILE A 82 -8.44 -12.55 -38.16
CA ILE A 82 -7.70 -12.70 -36.90
C ILE A 82 -6.43 -11.85 -36.99
N GLN A 83 -6.19 -10.96 -36.02
CA GLN A 83 -5.00 -10.08 -35.98
C GLN A 83 -3.99 -10.46 -34.89
N LEU A 84 -4.29 -11.49 -34.11
CA LEU A 84 -3.51 -11.89 -32.94
C LEU A 84 -2.09 -12.33 -33.34
N SER A 85 -1.11 -11.51 -32.96
CA SER A 85 0.31 -11.75 -33.21
C SER A 85 1.14 -11.86 -31.93
N GLU A 86 0.63 -11.42 -30.78
CA GLU A 86 1.39 -11.37 -29.52
C GLU A 86 0.62 -12.02 -28.36
N LEU A 87 1.27 -12.98 -27.69
CA LEU A 87 0.74 -13.68 -26.52
C LEU A 87 1.69 -13.55 -25.33
N TYR A 88 1.22 -12.98 -24.23
CA TYR A 88 1.93 -12.89 -22.97
C TYR A 88 1.15 -13.63 -21.88
N PHE A 89 1.59 -14.84 -21.55
CA PHE A 89 1.10 -15.62 -20.43
C PHE A 89 2.16 -15.63 -19.33
N ARG A 90 2.09 -14.65 -18.45
CA ARG A 90 3.05 -14.52 -17.36
C ARG A 90 2.47 -15.16 -16.11
N SER A 91 3.25 -15.94 -15.37
CA SER A 91 2.80 -16.46 -14.08
C SER A 91 1.55 -17.37 -14.14
N CYS A 92 1.30 -18.03 -15.27
CA CYS A 92 0.14 -18.88 -15.46
C CYS A 92 0.46 -20.35 -15.14
N ALA A 93 0.51 -20.69 -13.85
CA ALA A 93 0.90 -22.03 -13.37
C ALA A 93 0.05 -23.19 -13.93
N PHE A 94 -1.18 -22.90 -14.38
CA PHE A 94 -2.09 -23.91 -14.94
C PHE A 94 -1.90 -24.11 -16.44
N ILE A 95 -1.18 -23.22 -17.15
CA ILE A 95 -0.90 -23.40 -18.57
C ILE A 95 0.21 -24.43 -18.73
N THR A 96 -0.10 -25.50 -19.47
CA THR A 96 0.80 -26.64 -19.74
C THR A 96 1.07 -26.80 -21.24
N ASN A 97 2.06 -27.63 -21.60
CA ASN A 97 2.33 -28.00 -22.99
C ASN A 97 1.08 -28.56 -23.70
N GLN A 98 0.29 -29.38 -22.99
CA GLN A 98 -0.96 -29.97 -23.52
C GLN A 98 -1.99 -28.91 -23.84
N SER A 99 -2.08 -27.87 -23.02
CA SER A 99 -3.03 -26.78 -23.21
C SER A 99 -2.65 -25.92 -24.41
N ILE A 100 -1.36 -25.62 -24.56
CA ILE A 100 -0.83 -24.91 -25.72
C ILE A 100 -1.03 -25.74 -26.99
N SER A 101 -0.70 -27.04 -26.95
CA SER A 101 -0.86 -27.94 -28.09
C SER A 101 -2.33 -28.09 -28.51
N LYS A 102 -3.24 -28.15 -27.55
CA LYS A 102 -4.67 -28.32 -27.85
C LYS A 102 -5.32 -27.05 -28.38
N TYR A 103 -4.91 -25.88 -27.89
CA TYR A 103 -5.68 -24.66 -28.06
C TYR A 103 -5.01 -23.55 -28.89
N LEU A 104 -3.67 -23.50 -28.93
CA LEU A 104 -2.94 -22.42 -29.60
C LEU A 104 -2.34 -22.81 -30.97
N LEU A 105 -2.18 -24.11 -31.27
CA LEU A 105 -1.52 -24.56 -32.52
C LEU A 105 -2.26 -24.21 -33.82
N SER A 106 -3.49 -23.73 -33.75
CA SER A 106 -4.29 -23.36 -34.92
C SER A 106 -4.00 -21.95 -35.46
N HIS A 107 -3.11 -21.19 -34.80
CA HIS A 107 -2.88 -19.77 -35.08
C HIS A 107 -1.49 -19.54 -35.69
N GLU A 108 -1.46 -19.31 -37.00
CA GLU A 108 -0.22 -19.13 -37.79
C GLU A 108 0.36 -17.70 -37.75
N LEU A 109 -0.37 -16.75 -37.15
CA LEU A 109 -0.02 -15.32 -37.12
C LEU A 109 0.83 -14.90 -35.92
N ILE A 110 1.09 -15.81 -34.99
CA ILE A 110 1.77 -15.46 -33.73
C ILE A 110 3.26 -15.26 -33.98
N GLU A 111 3.73 -14.07 -33.62
CA GLU A 111 5.10 -13.58 -33.77
C GLU A 111 5.81 -13.47 -32.42
N THR A 112 5.07 -13.23 -31.33
CA THR A 112 5.61 -13.11 -29.97
C THR A 112 4.89 -14.04 -28.99
N ILE A 113 5.67 -14.78 -28.21
CA ILE A 113 5.18 -15.64 -27.13
C ILE A 113 6.04 -15.40 -25.87
N ASP A 114 5.40 -15.05 -24.77
CA ASP A 114 5.99 -15.03 -23.42
C ASP A 114 5.26 -16.07 -22.55
N LEU A 115 6.01 -17.06 -22.07
CA LEU A 115 5.53 -18.13 -21.19
C LEU A 115 6.35 -18.20 -19.89
N ARG A 116 7.02 -17.11 -19.49
CA ARG A 116 7.76 -17.09 -18.24
C ARG A 116 6.83 -17.37 -17.06
N ASP A 117 7.31 -18.16 -16.11
CA ASP A 117 6.60 -18.64 -14.93
C ASP A 117 5.34 -19.50 -15.23
N CYS A 118 5.28 -20.13 -16.41
CA CYS A 118 4.28 -21.16 -16.74
C CYS A 118 4.82 -22.58 -16.47
N ASN A 119 3.92 -23.56 -16.33
CA ASN A 119 4.29 -24.96 -16.11
C ASN A 119 4.53 -25.69 -17.44
N ILE A 120 5.63 -25.34 -18.10
CA ILE A 120 6.02 -25.84 -19.43
C ILE A 120 7.29 -26.69 -19.36
N THR A 121 7.43 -27.63 -20.29
CA THR A 121 8.63 -28.50 -20.41
C THR A 121 9.15 -28.49 -21.85
N TYR A 122 10.24 -29.21 -22.14
CA TYR A 122 10.84 -29.35 -23.48
C TYR A 122 9.87 -29.48 -24.65
N GLU A 123 8.76 -30.21 -24.47
CA GLU A 123 7.76 -30.45 -25.51
C GLU A 123 7.27 -29.13 -26.13
N ILE A 124 7.23 -28.03 -25.35
CA ILE A 124 6.84 -26.72 -25.85
C ILE A 124 7.72 -26.27 -27.01
N LEU A 125 9.03 -26.54 -26.97
CA LEU A 125 9.95 -26.09 -28.01
C LEU A 125 9.70 -26.84 -29.32
N GLN A 126 9.38 -28.13 -29.25
CA GLN A 126 8.98 -28.91 -30.42
C GLN A 126 7.67 -28.38 -31.02
N LEU A 127 6.69 -28.07 -30.17
CA LEU A 127 5.41 -27.48 -30.58
C LEU A 127 5.63 -26.11 -31.23
N LEU A 128 6.46 -25.26 -30.63
CA LEU A 128 6.81 -23.94 -31.14
C LEU A 128 7.49 -24.06 -32.52
N THR A 129 8.52 -24.90 -32.65
CA THR A 129 9.20 -25.21 -33.91
C THR A 129 8.23 -25.68 -34.99
N LYS A 130 7.34 -26.61 -34.67
CA LYS A 130 6.46 -27.23 -35.66
C LYS A 130 5.32 -26.33 -36.13
N TYR A 131 4.71 -25.54 -35.24
CA TYR A 131 3.41 -24.93 -35.51
C TYR A 131 3.41 -23.39 -35.61
N PHE A 132 4.51 -22.71 -35.24
CA PHE A 132 4.57 -21.24 -35.25
C PHE A 132 5.63 -20.70 -36.23
N PRO A 133 5.40 -20.76 -37.55
CA PRO A 133 6.42 -20.43 -38.56
C PRO A 133 6.80 -18.94 -38.63
N ARG A 134 6.03 -18.07 -37.97
CA ARG A 134 6.27 -16.61 -37.91
C ARG A 134 6.88 -16.13 -36.59
N LEU A 135 7.13 -17.03 -35.65
CA LEU A 135 7.68 -16.69 -34.34
C LEU A 135 9.02 -15.95 -34.49
N THR A 136 9.06 -14.69 -34.03
CA THR A 136 10.26 -13.85 -33.99
C THR A 136 10.74 -13.57 -32.57
N THR A 137 9.86 -13.70 -31.58
CA THR A 137 10.14 -13.35 -30.19
C THR A 137 9.64 -14.44 -29.25
N LEU A 138 10.54 -14.91 -28.38
CA LEU A 138 10.25 -15.98 -27.42
C LEU A 138 10.85 -15.68 -26.05
N TYR A 139 10.02 -15.69 -25.01
CA TYR A 139 10.44 -15.60 -23.61
C TYR A 139 10.01 -16.85 -22.85
N LEU A 140 10.97 -17.55 -22.23
CA LEU A 140 10.75 -18.76 -21.43
C LEU A 140 11.55 -18.70 -20.12
N GLY A 141 11.15 -19.52 -19.15
CA GLY A 141 11.89 -19.71 -17.90
C GLY A 141 11.21 -19.09 -16.69
N GLN A 142 11.99 -18.73 -15.67
CA GLN A 142 11.50 -18.17 -14.40
C GLN A 142 11.98 -16.74 -14.18
N THR A 143 11.06 -15.85 -13.82
CA THR A 143 11.41 -14.51 -13.33
C THR A 143 11.91 -14.58 -11.89
N GLU A 144 12.71 -13.59 -11.46
CA GLU A 144 13.37 -13.59 -10.13
C GLU A 144 12.43 -13.87 -8.96
N ASN A 145 11.23 -13.27 -8.98
CA ASN A 145 10.23 -13.41 -7.91
C ASN A 145 9.73 -14.86 -7.74
N LYS A 146 9.94 -15.72 -8.73
CA LYS A 146 9.41 -17.09 -8.81
C LYS A 146 10.48 -18.14 -9.03
N ILE A 147 11.75 -17.76 -8.89
CA ILE A 147 12.85 -18.72 -8.86
C ILE A 147 12.65 -19.62 -7.63
N ASP A 148 12.22 -20.85 -7.89
CA ASP A 148 11.95 -21.87 -6.87
C ASP A 148 12.55 -23.24 -7.22
N GLY A 149 13.36 -23.30 -8.29
CA GLY A 149 14.02 -24.52 -8.77
C GLY A 149 13.09 -25.52 -9.47
N LYS A 150 11.84 -25.14 -9.79
CA LYS A 150 10.88 -26.04 -10.46
C LYS A 150 11.18 -26.26 -11.94
N ILE A 151 11.82 -25.32 -12.63
CA ILE A 151 12.20 -25.49 -14.04
C ILE A 151 13.67 -25.89 -14.10
N ASN A 152 13.91 -27.18 -14.28
CA ASN A 152 15.24 -27.73 -14.40
C ASN A 152 15.66 -27.85 -15.87
N LEU A 153 16.96 -27.77 -16.13
CA LEU A 153 17.53 -28.07 -17.44
C LEU A 153 17.11 -29.48 -17.91
N ILE A 154 16.96 -30.44 -16.98
CA ILE A 154 16.47 -31.80 -17.27
C ILE A 154 15.01 -31.79 -17.74
N ASP A 155 14.18 -30.85 -17.29
CA ASP A 155 12.79 -30.70 -17.77
C ASP A 155 12.76 -30.17 -19.21
N PHE A 156 13.80 -29.42 -19.61
CA PHE A 156 14.07 -29.08 -21.01
C PHE A 156 14.76 -30.22 -21.77
N PHE A 157 15.36 -31.22 -21.13
CA PHE A 157 16.08 -32.29 -21.83
C PHE A 157 15.96 -33.62 -21.08
N PRO A 158 14.77 -34.27 -21.12
CA PRO A 158 14.50 -35.44 -20.29
C PRO A 158 15.23 -36.72 -20.74
N THR A 159 15.95 -36.72 -21.87
CA THR A 159 16.64 -37.91 -22.40
C THR A 159 17.94 -37.56 -23.14
N ASN A 160 18.86 -38.54 -23.21
CA ASN A 160 20.08 -38.47 -24.03
C ASN A 160 19.80 -38.52 -25.55
N HIS A 161 18.53 -38.63 -25.97
CA HIS A 161 18.11 -38.70 -27.37
C HIS A 161 17.39 -37.42 -27.76
N ILE A 162 18.18 -36.37 -27.97
CA ILE A 162 17.65 -35.09 -28.44
C ILE A 162 17.61 -35.14 -29.96
N ASP A 163 16.42 -34.91 -30.53
CA ASP A 163 16.30 -34.65 -31.95
C ASP A 163 16.82 -33.23 -32.23
N THR A 164 18.12 -33.15 -32.51
CA THR A 164 18.82 -31.91 -32.88
C THR A 164 18.26 -31.26 -34.15
N LYS A 165 17.28 -31.85 -34.85
CA LYS A 165 16.59 -31.20 -35.98
C LYS A 165 15.35 -30.40 -35.56
N CYS A 166 14.83 -30.61 -34.35
CA CYS A 166 13.54 -30.06 -33.91
C CYS A 166 13.66 -28.92 -32.89
N PHE A 167 14.80 -28.74 -32.24
CA PHE A 167 14.97 -27.71 -31.22
C PHE A 167 15.24 -26.34 -31.84
N LEU A 168 14.30 -25.41 -31.67
CA LEU A 168 14.41 -24.03 -32.14
C LEU A 168 15.04 -23.92 -33.55
N THR A 169 14.65 -24.79 -34.49
CA THR A 169 14.97 -24.59 -35.91
C THR A 169 14.04 -23.50 -36.46
N LYS A 170 14.25 -22.29 -35.93
CA LYS A 170 13.48 -21.07 -36.19
C LYS A 170 14.41 -20.03 -36.81
N PRO A 171 14.67 -20.10 -38.13
CA PRO A 171 15.59 -19.19 -38.80
C PRO A 171 15.16 -17.71 -38.74
N LYS A 172 13.93 -17.42 -38.28
CA LYS A 172 13.36 -16.07 -38.15
C LYS A 172 13.37 -15.54 -36.71
N LEU A 173 13.84 -16.31 -35.74
CA LEU A 173 13.89 -15.85 -34.35
C LEU A 173 14.86 -14.68 -34.25
N LYS A 174 14.39 -13.59 -33.63
CA LYS A 174 15.13 -12.33 -33.46
C LYS A 174 15.41 -12.03 -31.99
N TYR A 175 14.46 -12.37 -31.12
CA TYR A 175 14.51 -12.13 -29.69
C TYR A 175 14.29 -13.44 -28.94
N LEU A 176 15.27 -13.81 -28.13
CA LEU A 176 15.22 -14.99 -27.30
C LEU A 176 15.57 -14.63 -25.86
N SER A 177 14.68 -14.94 -24.93
CA SER A 177 14.92 -14.85 -23.50
C SER A 177 14.68 -16.23 -22.90
N LEU A 178 15.70 -16.72 -22.21
CA LEU A 178 15.70 -17.96 -21.45
C LEU A 178 16.24 -17.59 -20.07
N GLU A 179 15.35 -17.32 -19.13
CA GLU A 179 15.72 -16.78 -17.82
C GLU A 179 15.53 -17.82 -16.71
N GLY A 180 16.39 -17.82 -15.69
CA GLY A 180 16.15 -18.59 -14.46
C GLY A 180 16.06 -20.12 -14.65
N ILE A 181 16.86 -20.68 -15.56
CA ILE A 181 16.96 -22.13 -15.77
C ILE A 181 18.03 -22.70 -14.83
N HIS A 182 17.64 -23.68 -14.01
CA HIS A 182 18.51 -24.31 -13.01
C HIS A 182 19.00 -25.69 -13.43
N HIS A 183 20.19 -26.06 -12.95
CA HIS A 183 20.78 -27.38 -13.13
C HIS A 183 20.89 -28.08 -11.78
N THR A 184 20.26 -29.24 -11.62
CA THR A 184 20.25 -30.00 -10.35
C THR A 184 21.27 -31.12 -10.30
N MET A 185 21.85 -31.57 -11.43
CA MET A 185 22.80 -32.67 -11.51
C MET A 185 23.84 -32.39 -12.59
N SER A 186 25.14 -32.49 -12.29
CA SER A 186 26.24 -32.31 -13.25
C SER A 186 26.17 -33.31 -14.42
N ASN A 187 25.57 -32.90 -15.55
CA ASN A 187 25.64 -33.64 -16.80
C ASN A 187 25.98 -32.69 -17.95
N ASP A 188 27.28 -32.47 -18.15
CA ASP A 188 27.89 -31.62 -19.18
C ASP A 188 27.30 -31.87 -20.58
N LEU A 189 26.88 -33.11 -20.86
CA LEU A 189 26.25 -33.48 -22.14
C LEU A 189 24.91 -32.78 -22.36
N ILE A 190 24.09 -32.59 -21.32
CA ILE A 190 22.79 -31.94 -21.45
C ILE A 190 22.97 -30.44 -21.73
N GLU A 191 23.94 -29.83 -21.04
CA GLU A 191 24.32 -28.44 -21.26
C GLU A 191 24.84 -28.21 -22.68
N GLU A 192 25.76 -29.07 -23.13
CA GLU A 192 26.30 -29.05 -24.49
C GLU A 192 25.15 -29.13 -25.51
N ILE A 193 24.20 -30.04 -25.35
CA ILE A 193 23.09 -30.18 -26.29
C ILE A 193 22.12 -29.00 -26.23
N PHE A 194 21.84 -28.45 -25.05
CA PHE A 194 21.01 -27.26 -24.90
C PHE A 194 21.57 -26.09 -25.71
N TYR A 195 22.86 -25.77 -25.52
CA TYR A 195 23.48 -24.63 -26.18
C TYR A 195 23.82 -24.89 -27.64
N HIS A 196 24.24 -26.11 -28.02
CA HIS A 196 24.38 -26.46 -29.44
C HIS A 196 23.08 -26.31 -30.20
N SER A 197 21.95 -26.62 -29.57
CA SER A 197 20.66 -26.49 -30.21
C SER A 197 20.23 -25.01 -30.33
N LEU A 198 20.65 -24.13 -29.42
CA LEU A 198 20.45 -22.68 -29.52
C LEU A 198 21.19 -22.06 -30.72
N ILE A 199 22.37 -22.59 -31.06
CA ILE A 199 23.17 -22.15 -32.23
C ILE A 199 22.36 -22.28 -33.54
N GLN A 200 21.43 -23.23 -33.63
CA GLN A 200 20.64 -23.45 -34.85
C GLN A 200 19.65 -22.32 -35.19
N SER A 201 19.38 -21.41 -34.25
CA SER A 201 18.56 -20.20 -34.42
C SER A 201 19.37 -18.93 -34.76
N SER A 202 20.68 -19.05 -35.01
CA SER A 202 21.61 -17.92 -34.90
C SER A 202 21.58 -16.87 -36.02
N GLU A 203 21.09 -17.16 -37.23
CA GLU A 203 21.29 -16.27 -38.38
C GLU A 203 20.61 -14.89 -38.27
N GLN A 204 19.47 -14.80 -37.59
CA GLN A 204 18.69 -13.55 -37.47
C GLN A 204 18.54 -13.04 -36.03
N THR A 205 19.10 -13.77 -35.06
CA THR A 205 18.96 -13.44 -33.64
C THR A 205 19.73 -12.17 -33.33
N ARG A 206 19.03 -11.18 -32.77
CA ARG A 206 19.57 -9.85 -32.40
C ARG A 206 19.59 -9.61 -30.90
N TYR A 207 18.74 -10.30 -30.14
CA TYR A 207 18.60 -10.13 -28.71
C TYR A 207 18.62 -11.50 -28.05
N ILE A 208 19.54 -11.67 -27.11
CA ILE A 208 19.64 -12.84 -26.27
C ILE A 208 19.66 -12.39 -24.81
N ASP A 209 18.75 -12.94 -24.02
CA ASP A 209 18.73 -12.81 -22.57
C ASP A 209 18.84 -14.19 -21.93
N LEU A 210 19.92 -14.38 -21.17
CA LEU A 210 20.23 -15.62 -20.45
C LEU A 210 20.26 -15.39 -18.93
N SER A 211 19.59 -14.35 -18.44
CA SER A 211 19.69 -13.91 -17.06
C SER A 211 19.39 -15.03 -16.06
N ARG A 212 20.16 -15.10 -14.97
CA ARG A 212 19.94 -16.01 -13.82
C ARG A 212 19.96 -17.49 -14.18
N ASN A 213 20.57 -17.87 -15.30
CA ASN A 213 20.74 -19.28 -15.66
C ASN A 213 21.94 -19.88 -14.92
N SER A 214 21.69 -20.54 -13.80
CA SER A 214 22.73 -21.25 -13.06
C SER A 214 23.21 -22.53 -13.76
N ALA A 215 22.59 -22.89 -14.89
CA ALA A 215 22.95 -24.03 -15.73
C ALA A 215 24.02 -23.70 -16.79
N ILE A 216 24.50 -22.46 -16.89
CA ILE A 216 25.57 -22.07 -17.81
C ILE A 216 26.92 -22.28 -17.11
N GLU A 217 27.70 -23.23 -17.58
CA GLU A 217 29.10 -23.45 -17.17
C GLU A 217 30.08 -22.91 -18.23
N ASN A 218 29.64 -22.76 -19.49
CA ASN A 218 30.45 -22.26 -20.60
C ASN A 218 29.60 -21.38 -21.56
N LEU A 219 30.18 -20.33 -22.13
CA LEU A 219 29.57 -19.42 -23.12
C LEU A 219 30.35 -19.36 -24.44
N THR A 220 31.29 -20.27 -24.69
CA THR A 220 32.16 -20.25 -25.87
C THR A 220 31.42 -20.28 -27.21
N TYR A 221 30.20 -20.83 -27.24
CA TYR A 221 29.33 -20.88 -28.42
C TYR A 221 28.66 -19.53 -28.77
N ILE A 222 28.73 -18.52 -27.89
CA ILE A 222 28.02 -17.25 -28.11
C ILE A 222 28.50 -16.53 -29.37
N ASP A 223 29.75 -16.78 -29.78
CA ASP A 223 30.34 -16.19 -30.97
C ASP A 223 29.59 -16.56 -32.26
N CYS A 224 28.75 -17.61 -32.26
CA CYS A 224 27.91 -17.99 -33.39
C CYS A 224 26.86 -16.92 -33.74
N PHE A 225 26.47 -16.07 -32.80
CA PHE A 225 25.44 -15.04 -32.98
C PHE A 225 26.01 -13.76 -33.61
N LYS A 226 26.50 -13.84 -34.85
CA LYS A 226 27.22 -12.75 -35.52
C LYS A 226 26.39 -11.47 -35.79
N GLN A 227 25.06 -11.51 -35.64
CA GLN A 227 24.16 -10.36 -35.80
C GLN A 227 23.58 -9.84 -34.46
N ILE A 228 24.10 -10.31 -33.33
CA ILE A 228 23.60 -9.92 -32.02
C ILE A 228 23.82 -8.41 -31.77
N HIS A 229 22.79 -7.76 -31.24
CA HIS A 229 22.81 -6.35 -30.84
C HIS A 229 22.72 -6.21 -29.32
N SER A 230 22.03 -7.11 -28.64
CA SER A 230 21.86 -7.09 -27.19
C SER A 230 22.11 -8.47 -26.60
N LEU A 231 22.97 -8.51 -25.59
CA LEU A 231 23.30 -9.71 -24.83
C LEU A 231 23.16 -9.39 -23.34
N ILE A 232 22.20 -10.06 -22.69
CA ILE A 232 21.94 -9.94 -21.25
C ILE A 232 22.40 -11.23 -20.57
N LEU A 233 23.39 -11.09 -19.69
CA LEU A 233 23.98 -12.15 -18.86
C LEU A 233 23.86 -11.78 -17.38
N TYR A 234 22.78 -11.10 -17.00
CA TYR A 234 22.55 -10.68 -15.62
C TYR A 234 22.53 -11.90 -14.70
N ASP A 235 23.31 -11.84 -13.62
CA ASP A 235 23.43 -12.89 -12.61
C ASP A 235 23.98 -14.22 -13.16
N ILE A 236 24.82 -14.16 -14.21
CA ILE A 236 25.71 -15.25 -14.61
C ILE A 236 27.05 -15.10 -13.89
N LEU A 237 27.63 -16.22 -13.47
CA LEU A 237 28.87 -16.24 -12.71
C LEU A 237 30.01 -15.50 -13.42
N PRO A 238 30.70 -14.57 -12.75
CA PRO A 238 31.86 -13.86 -13.30
C PRO A 238 32.93 -14.78 -13.89
N THR A 239 33.19 -15.93 -13.25
CA THR A 239 34.16 -16.93 -13.71
C THR A 239 33.78 -17.57 -15.05
N VAL A 240 32.50 -17.82 -15.27
CA VAL A 240 31.96 -18.35 -16.54
C VAL A 240 32.14 -17.31 -17.65
N ILE A 241 31.77 -16.05 -17.38
CA ILE A 241 31.95 -14.94 -18.33
C ILE A 241 33.44 -14.74 -18.66
N GLU A 242 34.31 -14.74 -17.65
CA GLU A 242 35.76 -14.57 -17.82
C GLU A 242 36.36 -15.69 -18.67
N SER A 243 35.95 -16.95 -18.44
CA SER A 243 36.41 -18.10 -19.24
C SER A 243 36.01 -18.03 -20.72
N SER A 244 34.92 -17.31 -21.03
CA SER A 244 34.32 -17.23 -22.36
C SER A 244 34.48 -15.83 -23.00
N ILE A 245 35.37 -15.01 -22.45
CA ILE A 245 35.52 -13.61 -22.84
C ILE A 245 35.88 -13.44 -24.32
N ASP A 246 36.69 -14.34 -24.87
CA ASP A 246 37.12 -14.32 -26.27
C ASP A 246 35.95 -14.50 -27.24
N SER A 247 35.00 -15.35 -26.90
CA SER A 247 33.79 -15.56 -27.69
C SER A 247 32.88 -14.34 -27.65
N ILE A 248 32.75 -13.68 -26.49
CA ILE A 248 32.01 -12.42 -26.37
C ILE A 248 32.69 -11.31 -27.19
N CYS A 249 34.02 -11.22 -27.14
CA CYS A 249 34.80 -10.26 -27.92
C CYS A 249 34.62 -10.41 -29.44
N CYS A 250 34.20 -11.57 -29.93
CA CYS A 250 33.92 -11.80 -31.34
C CYS A 250 32.59 -11.16 -31.83
N LEU A 251 31.76 -10.63 -30.92
CA LEU A 251 30.44 -10.05 -31.20
C LEU A 251 30.52 -8.59 -31.65
N SER A 252 31.21 -8.33 -32.76
CA SER A 252 31.47 -6.96 -33.25
C SER A 252 30.23 -6.09 -33.56
N THR A 253 29.04 -6.68 -33.65
CA THR A 253 27.76 -5.98 -33.84
C THR A 253 27.08 -5.57 -32.54
N LEU A 254 27.58 -6.01 -31.39
CA LEU A 254 26.95 -5.81 -30.09
C LEU A 254 26.89 -4.33 -29.72
N VAL A 255 25.72 -3.91 -29.28
CA VAL A 255 25.38 -2.53 -28.88
C VAL A 255 25.10 -2.44 -27.39
N LEU A 256 24.47 -3.47 -26.82
CA LEU A 256 24.16 -3.57 -25.40
C LEU A 256 24.76 -4.86 -24.84
N LEU A 257 25.59 -4.71 -23.82
CA LEU A 257 26.13 -5.81 -23.03
C LEU A 257 25.77 -5.60 -21.57
N ASP A 258 25.11 -6.58 -20.98
CA ASP A 258 24.85 -6.61 -19.55
C ASP A 258 25.49 -7.86 -18.96
N ILE A 259 26.47 -7.64 -18.08
CA ILE A 259 27.19 -8.65 -17.31
C ILE A 259 27.11 -8.32 -15.81
N SER A 260 26.04 -7.63 -15.42
CA SER A 260 25.78 -7.28 -14.03
C SER A 260 25.50 -8.53 -13.19
N PHE A 261 25.81 -8.46 -11.91
CA PHE A 261 25.81 -9.62 -11.02
C PHE A 261 25.27 -9.25 -9.64
N ASN A 262 24.48 -10.12 -9.01
CA ASN A 262 24.00 -9.86 -7.66
C ASN A 262 24.99 -10.38 -6.60
N ARG A 263 26.05 -9.62 -6.35
CA ARG A 263 27.18 -10.00 -5.47
C ARG A 263 26.79 -10.45 -4.06
N ARG A 264 25.76 -9.86 -3.45
CA ARG A 264 25.45 -10.10 -2.02
C ARG A 264 24.93 -11.51 -1.72
N ILE A 265 24.56 -12.28 -2.74
CA ILE A 265 24.15 -13.69 -2.56
C ILE A 265 25.37 -14.62 -2.70
N GLN A 266 26.42 -14.20 -3.42
CA GLN A 266 27.55 -15.05 -3.84
C GLN A 266 28.89 -14.30 -3.74
N GLU A 267 29.24 -13.85 -2.53
CA GLU A 267 30.35 -12.91 -2.24
C GLU A 267 31.75 -13.36 -2.71
N SER A 268 31.95 -14.62 -3.11
CA SER A 268 33.25 -15.19 -3.46
C SER A 268 33.60 -15.17 -4.96
N GLN A 269 32.70 -14.71 -5.82
CA GLN A 269 32.87 -14.82 -7.29
C GLN A 269 33.21 -13.46 -7.90
N ASN A 270 34.46 -13.30 -8.33
CA ASN A 270 35.01 -12.08 -8.90
C ASN A 270 35.77 -12.39 -10.18
N TYR A 271 35.88 -11.41 -11.07
CA TYR A 271 36.82 -11.48 -12.19
C TYR A 271 38.24 -11.47 -11.65
N SER A 272 39.08 -12.39 -12.12
CA SER A 272 40.47 -12.51 -11.68
C SER A 272 41.33 -11.36 -12.19
N ARG A 273 41.03 -10.84 -13.38
CA ARG A 273 41.77 -9.72 -14.01
C ARG A 273 40.82 -8.59 -14.45
N PRO A 274 40.12 -7.93 -13.52
CA PRO A 274 38.97 -7.06 -13.83
C PRO A 274 39.28 -5.95 -14.85
N THR A 275 40.35 -5.19 -14.63
CA THR A 275 40.78 -4.10 -15.51
C THR A 275 41.06 -4.59 -16.94
N ILE A 276 41.77 -5.71 -17.06
CA ILE A 276 42.17 -6.27 -18.35
C ILE A 276 40.97 -6.90 -19.06
N THR A 277 40.11 -7.60 -18.34
CA THR A 277 38.88 -8.18 -18.85
C THR A 277 37.96 -7.09 -19.42
N LEU A 278 37.74 -6.01 -18.67
CA LEU A 278 36.96 -4.87 -19.15
C LEU A 278 37.61 -4.19 -20.37
N ALA A 279 38.91 -3.90 -20.32
CA ALA A 279 39.64 -3.30 -21.44
C ALA A 279 39.53 -4.14 -22.71
N LYS A 280 39.66 -5.48 -22.58
CA LYS A 280 39.55 -6.42 -23.69
C LYS A 280 38.15 -6.40 -24.32
N LEU A 281 37.10 -6.36 -23.51
CA LEU A 281 35.71 -6.21 -24.00
C LEU A 281 35.54 -4.90 -24.77
N ILE A 282 35.89 -3.77 -24.15
CA ILE A 282 35.72 -2.44 -24.74
C ILE A 282 36.46 -2.32 -26.08
N ARG A 283 37.70 -2.77 -26.16
CA ARG A 283 38.49 -2.74 -27.41
C ARG A 283 37.84 -3.55 -28.52
N SER A 284 37.26 -4.70 -28.17
CA SER A 284 36.72 -5.67 -29.13
C SER A 284 35.31 -5.35 -29.61
N LEU A 285 34.58 -4.50 -28.87
CA LEU A 285 33.17 -4.19 -29.12
C LEU A 285 32.99 -2.71 -29.55
N PRO A 286 33.34 -2.35 -30.81
CA PRO A 286 33.40 -0.97 -31.25
C PRO A 286 32.04 -0.28 -31.42
N LYS A 287 30.93 -1.02 -31.33
CA LYS A 287 29.56 -0.48 -31.47
C LYS A 287 28.81 -0.41 -30.13
N LEU A 288 29.47 -0.73 -29.03
CA LEU A 288 28.86 -0.75 -27.71
C LEU A 288 28.39 0.67 -27.31
N LEU A 289 27.12 0.80 -26.94
CA LEU A 289 26.50 2.03 -26.45
C LEU A 289 25.95 1.87 -25.03
N SER A 290 25.68 0.65 -24.59
CA SER A 290 25.16 0.35 -23.27
C SER A 290 25.97 -0.79 -22.65
N LEU A 291 26.55 -0.53 -21.49
CA LEU A 291 27.32 -1.50 -20.72
C LEU A 291 26.80 -1.51 -19.28
N ASP A 292 26.40 -2.67 -18.77
CA ASP A 292 26.11 -2.85 -17.35
C ASP A 292 27.12 -3.80 -16.70
N ILE A 293 27.86 -3.30 -15.72
CA ILE A 293 28.82 -4.05 -14.90
C ILE A 293 28.45 -4.01 -13.42
N SER A 294 27.21 -3.65 -13.09
CA SER A 294 26.73 -3.47 -11.72
C SER A 294 26.94 -4.73 -10.87
N GLY A 295 27.34 -4.56 -9.61
CA GLY A 295 27.64 -5.66 -8.68
C GLY A 295 28.87 -6.50 -9.02
N THR A 296 29.77 -6.02 -9.89
CA THR A 296 31.04 -6.71 -10.22
C THR A 296 32.26 -5.95 -9.69
N ASN A 297 33.45 -6.52 -9.86
CA ASN A 297 34.73 -5.85 -9.60
C ASN A 297 35.38 -5.25 -10.86
N LEU A 298 34.66 -5.21 -12.00
CA LEU A 298 35.23 -4.81 -13.30
C LEU A 298 35.71 -3.36 -13.36
N ALA A 299 35.27 -2.49 -12.43
CA ALA A 299 35.82 -1.14 -12.32
C ALA A 299 37.32 -1.14 -11.93
N GLY A 300 37.85 -2.26 -11.44
CA GLY A 300 39.24 -2.42 -11.03
C GLY A 300 39.59 -1.60 -9.79
N ALA A 301 40.84 -1.65 -9.35
CA ALA A 301 41.34 -0.80 -8.28
C ALA A 301 41.33 0.68 -8.72
N PHE A 302 41.12 1.59 -7.76
CA PHE A 302 41.27 3.01 -8.05
C PHE A 302 42.76 3.37 -8.16
N SER A 303 43.16 3.96 -9.29
CA SER A 303 44.52 4.45 -9.52
C SER A 303 44.51 5.95 -9.76
N PHE A 304 45.51 6.64 -9.21
CA PHE A 304 45.71 8.08 -9.37
C PHE A 304 46.46 8.43 -10.67
N ASP A 305 47.15 7.46 -11.29
CA ASP A 305 47.91 7.67 -12.53
C ASP A 305 47.30 6.87 -13.69
N GLN A 306 46.51 7.56 -14.51
CA GLN A 306 45.89 6.98 -15.70
C GLN A 306 46.91 6.50 -16.75
N ASN A 307 48.09 7.12 -16.82
CA ASN A 307 49.11 6.73 -17.79
C ASN A 307 49.77 5.41 -17.39
N GLU A 308 49.97 5.17 -16.10
CA GLU A 308 50.49 3.90 -15.59
C GLU A 308 49.51 2.76 -15.88
N GLU A 309 48.22 2.95 -15.59
CA GLU A 309 47.16 1.98 -15.90
C GLU A 309 47.04 1.73 -17.41
N LEU A 310 47.09 2.78 -18.23
CA LEU A 310 47.04 2.63 -19.68
C LEU A 310 48.26 1.86 -20.21
N ASN A 311 49.46 2.15 -19.71
CA ASN A 311 50.67 1.41 -20.06
C ASN A 311 50.60 -0.06 -19.65
N TYR A 312 50.05 -0.35 -18.47
CA TYR A 312 49.76 -1.71 -18.02
C TYR A 312 48.80 -2.42 -18.99
N ILE A 313 47.68 -1.79 -19.33
CA ILE A 313 46.71 -2.32 -20.30
C ILE A 313 47.36 -2.56 -21.67
N ARG A 314 48.14 -1.59 -22.18
CA ARG A 314 48.82 -1.69 -23.48
C ARG A 314 49.78 -2.87 -23.52
N LYS A 315 50.56 -3.07 -22.46
CA LYS A 315 51.47 -4.19 -22.31
C LYS A 315 50.73 -5.54 -22.29
N GLU A 316 49.69 -5.65 -21.48
CA GLU A 316 48.97 -6.92 -21.32
C GLU A 316 48.12 -7.29 -22.54
N LEU A 317 47.57 -6.30 -23.26
CA LEU A 317 46.74 -6.50 -24.45
C LEU A 317 47.51 -6.35 -25.77
N SER A 318 48.84 -6.18 -25.72
CA SER A 318 49.71 -5.97 -26.89
C SER A 318 49.16 -4.87 -27.83
N ILE A 319 48.86 -3.70 -27.26
CA ILE A 319 48.35 -2.53 -27.99
C ILE A 319 49.54 -1.69 -28.46
N ASP A 320 49.52 -1.26 -29.73
CA ASP A 320 50.55 -0.37 -30.26
C ASP A 320 50.51 1.02 -29.61
N ASP A 321 51.68 1.58 -29.34
CA ASP A 321 51.81 2.91 -28.69
C ASP A 321 51.17 4.06 -29.48
N HIS A 322 50.93 3.84 -30.78
CA HIS A 322 50.32 4.79 -31.70
C HIS A 322 48.77 4.79 -31.68
N GLU A 323 48.11 3.83 -31.01
CA GLU A 323 46.66 3.89 -30.80
C GLU A 323 46.33 4.99 -29.77
N ASN A 324 45.77 6.10 -30.25
CA ASN A 324 45.32 7.22 -29.43
C ASN A 324 43.87 7.02 -28.99
N PHE A 325 43.64 7.13 -27.68
CA PHE A 325 42.30 7.10 -27.08
C PHE A 325 41.95 8.48 -26.54
N THR A 326 40.76 8.97 -26.87
CA THR A 326 40.34 10.35 -26.57
C THR A 326 39.39 10.44 -25.38
N ILE A 327 38.83 9.32 -24.92
CA ILE A 327 37.88 9.28 -23.81
C ILE A 327 38.66 9.22 -22.49
N GLN A 328 38.38 10.18 -21.61
CA GLN A 328 38.90 10.15 -20.24
C GLN A 328 38.02 9.29 -19.35
N SER A 329 38.63 8.45 -18.52
CA SER A 329 37.90 7.72 -17.49
C SER A 329 38.76 7.39 -16.27
N SER A 330 38.16 7.47 -15.08
CA SER A 330 38.73 6.95 -13.83
C SER A 330 38.55 5.44 -13.66
N ILE A 331 37.84 4.79 -14.58
CA ILE A 331 37.76 3.33 -14.68
C ILE A 331 38.73 2.93 -15.79
N ALA A 332 39.87 2.36 -15.43
CA ALA A 332 40.98 2.09 -16.35
C ALA A 332 40.56 1.25 -17.57
N GLY A 333 39.69 0.25 -17.39
CA GLY A 333 39.19 -0.58 -18.48
C GLY A 333 38.35 0.19 -19.53
N LEU A 334 37.80 1.35 -19.18
CA LEU A 334 37.01 2.20 -20.09
C LEU A 334 37.87 3.19 -20.89
N LEU A 335 39.17 3.32 -20.59
CA LEU A 335 40.07 4.22 -21.33
C LEU A 335 40.17 3.88 -22.83
N LEU A 336 39.85 2.64 -23.22
CA LEU A 336 39.88 2.20 -24.61
C LEU A 336 38.60 2.51 -25.40
N LEU A 337 37.63 3.20 -24.79
CA LEU A 337 36.39 3.61 -25.47
C LEU A 337 36.70 4.57 -26.63
N LYS A 338 35.96 4.38 -27.73
CA LYS A 338 36.04 5.26 -28.92
C LYS A 338 35.03 6.41 -28.89
N HIS A 339 33.96 6.24 -28.14
CA HIS A 339 32.87 7.20 -27.96
C HIS A 339 32.28 7.04 -26.57
N GLU A 340 31.59 8.08 -26.11
CA GLU A 340 30.83 8.05 -24.86
C GLU A 340 29.65 7.08 -24.96
N LEU A 341 29.39 6.32 -23.90
CA LEU A 341 28.26 5.40 -23.83
C LEU A 341 26.92 6.17 -23.65
N ASP A 342 25.84 5.61 -24.16
CA ASP A 342 24.49 6.10 -23.81
C ASP A 342 24.09 5.68 -22.40
N PHE A 343 24.61 4.53 -21.93
CA PHE A 343 24.33 3.98 -20.60
C PHE A 343 25.55 3.25 -20.01
N LEU A 344 25.84 3.50 -18.74
CA LEU A 344 26.83 2.76 -17.96
C LEU A 344 26.25 2.35 -16.60
N GLY A 345 26.17 1.04 -16.37
CA GLY A 345 25.66 0.48 -15.12
C GLY A 345 26.75 0.29 -14.08
N LEU A 346 26.68 1.01 -12.94
CA LEU A 346 27.69 0.99 -11.87
C LEU A 346 27.12 0.78 -10.46
N PHE A 347 25.89 0.32 -10.34
CA PHE A 347 25.29 0.09 -9.02
C PHE A 347 26.00 -1.05 -8.26
N ASP A 348 26.38 -0.81 -7.00
CA ASP A 348 27.05 -1.78 -6.10
C ASP A 348 28.37 -2.35 -6.66
N VAL A 349 29.08 -1.57 -7.48
CA VAL A 349 30.39 -1.93 -8.03
C VAL A 349 31.50 -1.70 -7.00
N ASP A 350 32.48 -2.61 -6.95
CA ASP A 350 33.60 -2.53 -5.99
C ASP A 350 34.41 -1.24 -6.14
N GLU A 351 35.20 -0.95 -5.10
CA GLU A 351 36.16 0.17 -5.10
C GLU A 351 35.49 1.50 -5.45
N ARG A 352 34.25 1.65 -4.95
CA ARG A 352 33.38 2.82 -5.11
C ARG A 352 33.24 3.26 -6.57
N GLY A 353 33.01 2.31 -7.48
CA GLY A 353 32.94 2.55 -8.93
C GLY A 353 32.04 3.72 -9.33
N SER A 354 30.84 3.81 -8.75
CA SER A 354 29.88 4.89 -9.05
C SER A 354 30.25 6.25 -8.47
N ALA A 355 31.17 6.33 -7.51
CA ALA A 355 31.62 7.58 -6.89
C ALA A 355 32.83 8.20 -7.59
N ARG A 356 33.34 7.56 -8.66
CA ARG A 356 34.52 8.05 -9.38
C ARG A 356 34.15 9.16 -10.36
N GLN A 357 35.16 9.96 -10.73
CA GLN A 357 35.01 11.10 -11.66
C GLN A 357 35.18 10.66 -13.13
N TRP A 358 34.78 11.48 -14.09
CA TRP A 358 34.94 11.20 -15.54
C TRP A 358 34.36 9.84 -15.95
N LEU A 359 33.09 9.61 -15.66
CA LEU A 359 32.39 8.41 -16.09
C LEU A 359 31.85 8.67 -17.51
N PRO A 360 32.29 7.93 -18.54
CA PRO A 360 32.04 8.27 -19.95
C PRO A 360 30.67 7.76 -20.42
N ALA A 361 29.59 8.27 -19.82
CA ALA A 361 28.23 7.90 -20.17
C ALA A 361 27.20 9.01 -19.93
N LYS A 362 26.17 9.07 -20.78
CA LYS A 362 25.04 10.01 -20.63
C LYS A 362 24.11 9.66 -19.46
N LYS A 363 23.89 8.36 -19.21
CA LYS A 363 23.08 7.85 -18.10
C LYS A 363 23.90 6.86 -17.30
N ILE A 364 23.94 7.06 -15.98
CA ILE A 364 24.76 6.26 -15.08
C ILE A 364 23.90 5.78 -13.92
N THR A 365 23.85 4.46 -13.70
CA THR A 365 23.28 3.89 -12.46
C THR A 365 24.37 3.84 -11.38
N GLY A 366 23.96 3.87 -10.12
CA GLY A 366 24.88 3.97 -9.00
C GLY A 366 24.17 4.32 -7.70
N GLU A 367 24.93 4.32 -6.62
CA GLU A 367 24.41 4.57 -5.26
C GLU A 367 24.94 5.86 -4.61
N HIS A 368 25.65 6.69 -5.38
CA HIS A 368 26.36 7.87 -4.83
C HIS A 368 25.50 9.13 -4.73
N THR A 369 24.56 9.34 -5.67
CA THR A 369 23.68 10.53 -5.70
C THR A 369 22.21 10.13 -5.82
N GLU A 370 21.30 11.04 -5.46
CA GLU A 370 19.86 10.84 -5.64
C GLU A 370 19.50 10.55 -7.11
N GLU A 371 20.10 11.31 -8.05
CA GLU A 371 19.89 11.12 -9.48
C GLU A 371 20.30 9.70 -9.93
N MET A 372 21.48 9.24 -9.54
CA MET A 372 21.94 7.88 -9.87
C MET A 372 21.01 6.81 -9.27
N LEU A 373 20.54 7.00 -8.04
CA LEU A 373 19.61 6.07 -7.40
C LEU A 373 18.24 6.05 -8.12
N MET A 374 17.74 7.20 -8.56
CA MET A 374 16.50 7.25 -9.35
C MET A 374 16.65 6.60 -10.73
N ILE A 375 17.78 6.83 -11.42
CA ILE A 375 18.09 6.12 -12.68
C ILE A 375 18.16 4.61 -12.41
N SER A 376 18.81 4.19 -11.31
CA SER A 376 18.90 2.79 -10.89
C SER A 376 17.53 2.17 -10.63
N LEU A 377 16.64 2.84 -9.88
CA LEU A 377 15.28 2.37 -9.62
C LEU A 377 14.52 2.12 -10.92
N SER A 378 14.59 3.07 -11.86
CA SER A 378 13.88 2.97 -13.14
C SER A 378 14.45 1.87 -14.05
N HIS A 379 15.77 1.70 -14.05
CA HIS A 379 16.45 0.76 -14.95
C HIS A 379 16.31 -0.68 -14.46
N TYR A 380 16.44 -0.90 -13.14
CA TYR A 380 16.40 -2.23 -12.53
C TYR A 380 15.00 -2.65 -12.07
N ILE A 381 13.94 -2.03 -12.59
CA ILE A 381 12.56 -2.26 -12.15
C ILE A 381 12.08 -3.71 -12.26
N GLU A 382 12.74 -4.56 -13.05
CA GLU A 382 12.43 -5.99 -13.19
C GLU A 382 13.28 -6.90 -12.26
N ARG A 383 14.18 -6.32 -11.46
CA ARG A 383 15.19 -7.03 -10.63
C ARG A 383 14.95 -6.78 -9.13
N PRO A 384 14.03 -7.50 -8.48
CA PRO A 384 13.62 -7.25 -7.09
C PRO A 384 14.79 -7.25 -6.09
N SER A 385 15.80 -8.11 -6.28
CA SER A 385 16.96 -8.14 -5.37
C SER A 385 17.79 -6.87 -5.48
N MET A 386 18.03 -6.36 -6.71
CA MET A 386 18.73 -5.09 -6.90
C MET A 386 17.89 -3.92 -6.37
N LEU A 387 16.59 -3.88 -6.70
CA LEU A 387 15.67 -2.84 -6.23
C LEU A 387 15.64 -2.73 -4.70
N THR A 388 15.60 -3.86 -4.00
CA THR A 388 15.65 -3.89 -2.54
C THR A 388 16.86 -3.14 -2.00
N HIS A 389 18.03 -3.33 -2.61
CA HIS A 389 19.25 -2.61 -2.23
C HIS A 389 19.22 -1.14 -2.62
N ILE A 390 18.76 -0.82 -3.84
CA ILE A 390 18.64 0.56 -4.32
C ILE A 390 17.72 1.36 -3.39
N MET A 391 16.56 0.82 -3.04
CA MET A 391 15.63 1.43 -2.08
C MET A 391 16.27 1.57 -0.69
N ALA A 392 17.06 0.60 -0.24
CA ALA A 392 17.77 0.72 1.04
C ALA A 392 18.82 1.86 1.02
N HIS A 393 19.52 2.07 -0.10
CA HIS A 393 20.41 3.23 -0.28
C HIS A 393 19.62 4.55 -0.30
N LEU A 394 18.50 4.58 -1.02
CA LEU A 394 17.63 5.75 -1.09
C LEU A 394 17.04 6.12 0.27
N PHE A 395 16.56 5.14 1.04
CA PHE A 395 16.12 5.33 2.42
C PHE A 395 17.23 5.94 3.29
N ARG A 396 18.47 5.42 3.20
CA ARG A 396 19.59 5.98 3.96
C ARG A 396 19.88 7.42 3.57
N LEU A 397 19.77 7.76 2.29
CA LEU A 397 19.93 9.13 1.81
C LEU A 397 18.84 10.03 2.41
N TYR A 398 17.57 9.64 2.30
CA TYR A 398 16.42 10.43 2.77
C TYR A 398 16.35 10.60 4.28
N ASN A 399 16.88 9.64 5.04
CA ASN A 399 16.96 9.77 6.50
C ASN A 399 17.97 10.84 6.97
N HIS A 400 18.92 11.26 6.12
CA HIS A 400 19.98 12.19 6.53
C HIS A 400 19.99 13.52 5.75
N TYR A 401 19.36 13.56 4.57
CA TYR A 401 19.46 14.70 3.66
C TYR A 401 18.08 15.10 3.11
N THR A 402 17.96 16.37 2.73
CA THR A 402 16.77 16.90 2.06
C THR A 402 16.57 16.28 0.69
N ILE A 403 15.36 15.77 0.46
CA ILE A 403 14.94 15.17 -0.81
C ILE A 403 14.82 16.25 -1.88
N GLN A 404 15.50 16.08 -3.02
CA GLN A 404 15.45 17.07 -4.10
C GLN A 404 14.19 16.90 -4.97
N ASN A 405 13.81 15.65 -5.26
CA ASN A 405 12.69 15.34 -6.16
C ASN A 405 11.70 14.34 -5.54
N PRO A 406 10.97 14.71 -4.48
CA PRO A 406 10.15 13.78 -3.70
C PRO A 406 9.03 13.12 -4.52
N PHE A 407 8.45 13.81 -5.50
CA PHE A 407 7.39 13.26 -6.36
C PHE A 407 7.89 12.17 -7.29
N ASP A 408 8.95 12.44 -8.05
CA ASP A 408 9.48 11.48 -9.01
C ASP A 408 10.08 10.26 -8.31
N ALA A 409 10.79 10.49 -7.19
CA ALA A 409 11.31 9.42 -6.38
C ALA A 409 10.19 8.54 -5.80
N GLY A 410 9.17 9.14 -5.19
CA GLY A 410 8.06 8.39 -4.64
C GLY A 410 7.27 7.65 -5.71
N LYS A 411 7.13 8.21 -6.92
CA LYS A 411 6.53 7.50 -8.07
C LYS A 411 7.34 6.25 -8.44
N LEU A 412 8.65 6.37 -8.58
CA LEU A 412 9.52 5.22 -8.92
C LEU A 412 9.51 4.15 -7.81
N VAL A 413 9.48 4.58 -6.54
CA VAL A 413 9.36 3.65 -5.41
C VAL A 413 8.02 2.92 -5.44
N MET A 414 6.91 3.62 -5.68
CA MET A 414 5.59 3.01 -5.84
C MET A 414 5.55 2.04 -7.02
N ASP A 415 6.11 2.41 -8.18
CA ASP A 415 6.18 1.54 -9.36
C ASP A 415 6.88 0.20 -9.01
N GLY A 416 7.98 0.25 -8.24
CA GLY A 416 8.69 -0.95 -7.77
C GLY A 416 7.89 -1.76 -6.76
N MET A 417 7.27 -1.11 -5.78
CA MET A 417 6.45 -1.77 -4.76
C MET A 417 5.22 -2.45 -5.37
N GLU A 418 4.51 -1.78 -6.29
CA GLU A 418 3.32 -2.33 -6.94
C GLU A 418 3.66 -3.55 -7.80
N LYS A 419 4.78 -3.49 -8.51
CA LYS A 419 5.25 -4.57 -9.37
C LYS A 419 5.72 -5.81 -8.59
N HIS A 420 6.36 -5.59 -7.44
CA HIS A 420 6.93 -6.64 -6.59
C HIS A 420 6.18 -6.75 -5.26
N LEU A 421 4.84 -6.75 -5.32
CA LEU A 421 3.97 -6.70 -4.15
C LEU A 421 4.29 -7.77 -3.09
N TYR A 422 4.66 -8.98 -3.51
CA TYR A 422 4.91 -10.11 -2.62
C TYR A 422 6.37 -10.24 -2.15
N ASP A 423 7.28 -9.34 -2.56
CA ASP A 423 8.66 -9.31 -2.04
C ASP A 423 8.70 -8.55 -0.71
N ARG A 424 8.84 -9.29 0.39
CA ARG A 424 8.85 -8.76 1.75
C ARG A 424 9.94 -7.70 1.99
N SER A 425 11.14 -7.94 1.49
CA SER A 425 12.30 -7.07 1.75
C SER A 425 12.18 -5.76 0.97
N LEU A 426 11.74 -5.86 -0.29
CA LEU A 426 11.47 -4.71 -1.16
C LEU A 426 10.35 -3.84 -0.57
N GLN A 427 9.23 -4.43 -0.15
CA GLN A 427 8.13 -3.66 0.47
C GLN A 427 8.59 -2.92 1.73
N THR A 428 9.48 -3.52 2.52
CA THR A 428 10.03 -2.87 3.73
C THR A 428 10.89 -1.65 3.38
N SER A 429 11.81 -1.80 2.43
CA SER A 429 12.68 -0.70 1.99
C SER A 429 11.87 0.41 1.31
N GLY A 430 10.95 0.04 0.41
CA GLY A 430 10.11 0.99 -0.33
C GLY A 430 9.16 1.77 0.58
N SER A 431 8.47 1.11 1.51
CA SER A 431 7.61 1.81 2.48
C SER A 431 8.38 2.77 3.39
N ALA A 432 9.63 2.43 3.73
CA ALA A 432 10.50 3.32 4.49
C ALA A 432 10.90 4.57 3.67
N CYS A 433 11.17 4.44 2.37
CA CYS A 433 11.38 5.59 1.49
C CYS A 433 10.13 6.48 1.41
N LEU A 434 8.95 5.89 1.23
CA LEU A 434 7.69 6.63 1.11
C LEU A 434 7.33 7.42 2.37
N TYR A 435 7.70 6.92 3.56
CA TYR A 435 7.57 7.68 4.81
C TYR A 435 8.27 9.05 4.72
N TYR A 436 9.54 9.10 4.30
CA TYR A 436 10.27 10.37 4.19
C TYR A 436 9.78 11.23 3.03
N VAL A 437 9.32 10.61 1.94
CA VAL A 437 8.68 11.36 0.85
C VAL A 437 7.46 12.11 1.38
N VAL A 438 6.59 11.44 2.15
CA VAL A 438 5.44 12.09 2.79
C VAL A 438 5.89 13.16 3.80
N ASP A 439 6.89 12.85 4.62
CA ASP A 439 7.42 13.78 5.62
C ASP A 439 7.98 15.07 4.99
N SER A 440 8.53 14.98 3.78
CA SER A 440 9.04 16.14 3.04
C SER A 440 7.96 17.14 2.61
N PHE A 441 6.68 16.73 2.57
CA PHE A 441 5.57 17.60 2.20
C PHE A 441 5.01 18.43 3.38
N GLN A 442 5.49 18.25 4.61
CA GLN A 442 4.92 18.92 5.78
C GLN A 442 5.01 20.46 5.75
N SER A 443 5.98 21.01 5.01
CA SER A 443 6.15 22.46 4.85
C SER A 443 5.35 23.05 3.68
N GLU A 444 4.66 22.22 2.90
CA GLU A 444 3.88 22.67 1.75
C GLU A 444 2.52 23.22 2.19
N SER A 445 2.05 24.27 1.52
CA SER A 445 0.71 24.84 1.78
C SER A 445 -0.41 23.88 1.38
N ASP A 446 -1.58 23.98 2.02
CA ASP A 446 -2.76 23.14 1.71
C ASP A 446 -3.17 23.18 0.23
N ILE A 447 -2.99 24.32 -0.44
CA ILE A 447 -3.28 24.50 -1.88
C ILE A 447 -2.35 23.62 -2.75
N MET A 448 -1.09 23.46 -2.33
CA MET A 448 -0.14 22.60 -3.04
C MET A 448 -0.49 21.13 -2.84
N LEU A 449 -0.93 20.74 -1.64
CA LEU A 449 -1.36 19.38 -1.34
C LEU A 449 -2.58 18.96 -2.18
N GLU A 450 -3.53 19.87 -2.43
CA GLU A 450 -4.66 19.60 -3.33
C GLU A 450 -4.23 19.22 -4.76
N LYS A 451 -3.14 19.80 -5.26
CA LYS A 451 -2.58 19.47 -6.57
C LYS A 451 -2.04 18.04 -6.63
N TYR A 452 -1.59 17.52 -5.50
CA TYR A 452 -1.01 16.17 -5.38
C TYR A 452 -2.02 15.14 -4.92
N ASN A 453 -3.31 15.48 -4.98
CA ASN A 453 -4.36 14.64 -4.45
C ASN A 453 -4.33 13.22 -5.02
N ASP A 454 -4.24 13.05 -6.34
CA ASP A 454 -4.23 11.72 -6.96
C ASP A 454 -2.94 10.95 -6.70
N TYR A 455 -1.83 11.65 -6.53
CA TYR A 455 -0.55 11.06 -6.12
C TYR A 455 -0.66 10.48 -4.70
N LEU A 456 -1.21 11.24 -3.75
CA LEU A 456 -1.40 10.79 -2.37
C LEU A 456 -2.42 9.64 -2.27
N LYS A 457 -3.47 9.64 -3.09
CA LYS A 457 -4.40 8.49 -3.20
C LYS A 457 -3.66 7.22 -3.65
N ARG A 458 -2.85 7.32 -4.72
CA ARG A 458 -2.04 6.19 -5.19
C ARG A 458 -1.09 5.70 -4.10
N LEU A 459 -0.38 6.61 -3.43
CA LEU A 459 0.55 6.29 -2.35
C LEU A 459 -0.14 5.54 -1.21
N LEU A 460 -1.31 6.02 -0.77
CA LEU A 460 -2.10 5.35 0.25
C LEU A 460 -2.49 3.93 -0.19
N VAL A 461 -3.02 3.77 -1.39
CA VAL A 461 -3.41 2.44 -1.93
C VAL A 461 -2.20 1.50 -2.03
N THR A 462 -1.03 2.00 -2.46
CA THR A 462 0.20 1.21 -2.56
C THR A 462 0.67 0.74 -1.19
N ILE A 463 0.65 1.61 -0.18
CA ILE A 463 0.96 1.24 1.21
C ILE A 463 -0.04 0.22 1.76
N LEU A 464 -1.35 0.44 1.57
CA LEU A 464 -2.39 -0.46 2.05
C LEU A 464 -2.30 -1.85 1.40
N ASN A 465 -2.03 -1.92 0.10
CA ASN A 465 -1.80 -3.17 -0.62
C ASN A 465 -0.61 -3.94 -0.04
N ALA A 466 0.51 -3.24 0.18
CA ALA A 466 1.70 -3.82 0.77
C ALA A 466 1.47 -4.29 2.22
N MET A 467 0.78 -3.50 3.04
CA MET A 467 0.41 -3.89 4.41
C MET A 467 -0.50 -5.13 4.42
N ASN A 468 -1.49 -5.18 3.52
CA ASN A 468 -2.42 -6.31 3.42
C ASN A 468 -1.72 -7.60 2.92
N ALA A 469 -0.77 -7.48 2.00
CA ALA A 469 0.02 -8.63 1.51
C ALA A 469 0.99 -9.17 2.57
N HIS A 470 1.44 -8.31 3.50
CA HIS A 470 2.47 -8.63 4.49
C HIS A 470 2.04 -8.36 5.94
N LEU A 471 0.80 -8.74 6.30
CA LEU A 471 0.20 -8.45 7.61
C LEU A 471 1.01 -8.94 8.83
N GLN A 472 1.81 -9.99 8.67
CA GLN A 472 2.65 -10.57 9.72
C GLN A 472 4.09 -10.02 9.73
N HIS A 473 4.42 -9.07 8.86
CA HIS A 473 5.77 -8.51 8.75
C HIS A 473 5.84 -7.14 9.43
N SER A 474 6.21 -7.15 10.70
CA SER A 474 6.20 -5.98 11.60
C SER A 474 6.88 -4.72 11.04
N PRO A 475 8.05 -4.77 10.37
CA PRO A 475 8.66 -3.59 9.75
C PRO A 475 7.78 -2.92 8.68
N MET A 476 7.13 -3.71 7.81
CA MET A 476 6.23 -3.20 6.77
C MET A 476 5.01 -2.52 7.40
N ILE A 477 4.41 -3.15 8.41
CA ILE A 477 3.27 -2.56 9.13
C ILE A 477 3.66 -1.28 9.86
N ARG A 478 4.82 -1.27 10.54
CA ARG A 478 5.32 -0.08 11.22
C ARG A 478 5.45 1.09 10.25
N ASN A 479 6.12 0.87 9.13
CA ASN A 479 6.34 1.91 8.13
C ASN A 479 5.01 2.38 7.54
N GLY A 480 4.12 1.46 7.18
CA GLY A 480 2.80 1.79 6.64
C GLY A 480 1.94 2.63 7.60
N LEU A 481 1.85 2.24 8.88
CA LEU A 481 1.13 3.00 9.90
C LEU A 481 1.72 4.40 10.10
N LEU A 482 3.05 4.52 10.19
CA LEU A 482 3.71 5.83 10.33
C LEU A 482 3.45 6.73 9.12
N THR A 483 3.52 6.18 7.91
CA THR A 483 3.22 6.92 6.67
C THR A 483 1.76 7.39 6.67
N ILE A 484 0.81 6.51 7.00
CA ILE A 484 -0.62 6.87 7.07
C ILE A 484 -0.86 7.96 8.13
N SER A 485 -0.31 7.82 9.33
CA SER A 485 -0.43 8.84 10.39
C SER A 485 0.14 10.20 9.96
N ARG A 486 1.23 10.22 9.19
CA ARG A 486 1.80 11.46 8.66
C ARG A 486 0.89 12.11 7.61
N MET A 487 0.26 11.32 6.75
CA MET A 487 -0.68 11.82 5.75
C MET A 487 -1.96 12.42 6.38
N GLN A 488 -2.37 11.93 7.55
CA GLN A 488 -3.57 12.36 8.27
C GLN A 488 -3.52 13.82 8.72
N MET A 489 -2.34 14.41 8.90
CA MET A 489 -2.18 15.80 9.34
C MET A 489 -2.65 16.83 8.30
N HIS A 490 -2.89 16.41 7.05
CA HIS A 490 -3.00 17.32 5.93
C HIS A 490 -4.33 17.29 5.17
N VAL A 491 -5.00 16.14 4.96
CA VAL A 491 -6.28 16.14 4.17
C VAL A 491 -7.15 14.88 4.42
N PRO A 492 -8.45 15.02 4.81
CA PRO A 492 -9.40 13.89 4.88
C PRO A 492 -9.67 13.19 3.52
N ASN A 493 -9.59 13.94 2.42
CA ASN A 493 -10.05 13.51 1.09
C ASN A 493 -9.30 12.29 0.50
N HIS A 494 -8.03 12.05 0.84
CA HIS A 494 -7.30 10.87 0.35
C HIS A 494 -7.73 9.59 1.04
N ILE A 495 -7.86 9.66 2.37
CA ILE A 495 -8.31 8.52 3.17
C ILE A 495 -9.72 8.14 2.76
N MET A 496 -10.57 9.11 2.46
CA MET A 496 -11.91 8.85 1.94
C MET A 496 -11.92 8.04 0.64
N SER A 497 -10.91 8.19 -0.23
CA SER A 497 -10.84 7.42 -1.48
C SER A 497 -10.51 5.94 -1.29
N ALA A 498 -9.86 5.58 -0.19
CA ALA A 498 -9.48 4.21 0.16
C ALA A 498 -9.99 3.84 1.58
N PHE A 499 -11.12 4.41 1.97
CA PHE A 499 -11.62 4.37 3.35
C PHE A 499 -11.89 2.94 3.82
N GLU A 500 -12.71 2.20 3.06
CA GLU A 500 -13.07 0.83 3.41
C GLU A 500 -11.82 -0.07 3.48
N GLN A 501 -10.92 0.07 2.52
CA GLN A 501 -9.66 -0.68 2.49
C GLN A 501 -8.79 -0.35 3.72
N THR A 502 -8.69 0.93 4.09
CA THR A 502 -7.93 1.37 5.27
C THR A 502 -8.48 0.71 6.53
N VAL A 503 -9.79 0.79 6.75
CA VAL A 503 -10.47 0.18 7.92
C VAL A 503 -10.27 -1.33 7.94
N ILE A 504 -10.48 -2.02 6.80
CA ILE A 504 -10.34 -3.48 6.71
C ILE A 504 -8.92 -3.94 7.01
N VAL A 505 -7.90 -3.26 6.47
CA VAL A 505 -6.49 -3.63 6.70
C VAL A 505 -6.10 -3.42 8.16
N LEU A 506 -6.51 -2.31 8.78
CA LEU A 506 -6.26 -2.04 10.19
C LEU A 506 -6.92 -3.07 11.09
N ILE A 507 -8.20 -3.40 10.84
CA ILE A 507 -8.92 -4.41 11.63
C ILE A 507 -8.28 -5.78 11.48
N LYS A 508 -7.93 -6.22 10.26
CA LYS A 508 -7.23 -7.50 10.04
C LYS A 508 -5.91 -7.58 10.81
N PHE A 509 -5.12 -6.51 10.78
CA PHE A 509 -3.88 -6.43 11.53
C PHE A 509 -4.14 -6.53 13.04
N ILE A 510 -5.06 -5.72 13.58
CA ILE A 510 -5.41 -5.72 15.01
C ILE A 510 -5.90 -7.12 15.45
N GLN A 511 -6.71 -7.80 14.62
CA GLN A 511 -7.20 -9.16 14.90
C GLN A 511 -6.07 -10.18 15.02
N LEU A 512 -5.06 -10.11 14.14
CA LEU A 512 -3.91 -11.03 14.16
C LEU A 512 -3.12 -10.92 15.47
N TYR A 513 -2.95 -9.69 15.98
CA TYR A 513 -2.16 -9.40 17.18
C TYR A 513 -3.00 -9.25 18.46
N LEU A 514 -4.32 -9.48 18.36
CA LEU A 514 -5.25 -9.32 19.47
C LEU A 514 -4.83 -10.15 20.68
N ASN A 515 -4.32 -11.37 20.43
CA ASN A 515 -3.91 -12.32 21.46
C ASN A 515 -2.39 -12.41 21.65
N ASP A 516 -1.58 -11.64 20.91
CA ASP A 516 -0.11 -11.76 20.97
C ASP A 516 0.50 -10.85 22.03
N ASP A 517 1.26 -11.46 22.95
CA ASP A 517 1.81 -10.89 24.16
C ASP A 517 3.19 -10.23 23.99
N VAL A 518 3.75 -10.24 22.79
CA VAL A 518 5.06 -9.64 22.51
C VAL A 518 5.03 -8.11 22.66
N VAL A 519 5.92 -7.56 23.49
CA VAL A 519 6.00 -6.12 23.80
C VAL A 519 6.17 -5.25 22.54
N HIS A 520 7.00 -5.66 21.58
CA HIS A 520 7.22 -4.90 20.34
C HIS A 520 5.95 -4.78 19.49
N GLU A 521 5.03 -5.73 19.61
CA GLU A 521 3.77 -5.76 18.88
C GLU A 521 2.70 -4.92 19.56
N GLN A 522 2.85 -4.60 20.85
CA GLN A 522 1.98 -3.66 21.56
C GLN A 522 2.10 -2.24 21.00
N ASN A 523 3.30 -1.78 20.64
CA ASN A 523 3.49 -0.46 20.01
C ASN A 523 2.82 -0.40 18.63
N LEU A 524 2.88 -1.49 17.86
CA LEU A 524 2.20 -1.55 16.57
C LEU A 524 0.68 -1.61 16.73
N LEU A 525 0.19 -2.36 17.72
CA LEU A 525 -1.22 -2.41 18.08
C LEU A 525 -1.74 -1.02 18.48
N HIS A 526 -0.98 -0.29 19.32
CA HIS A 526 -1.28 1.09 19.69
C HIS A 526 -1.36 1.99 18.46
N ASN A 527 -0.36 1.95 17.57
CA ASN A 527 -0.35 2.77 16.36
C ASN A 527 -1.53 2.46 15.45
N ALA A 528 -1.85 1.18 15.23
CA ALA A 528 -2.98 0.77 14.40
C ALA A 528 -4.32 1.22 14.97
N LEU A 529 -4.52 1.05 16.29
CA LEU A 529 -5.72 1.55 16.97
C LEU A 529 -5.81 3.08 16.92
N SER A 530 -4.69 3.77 17.08
CA SER A 530 -4.63 5.22 17.00
C SER A 530 -5.06 5.69 15.61
N VAL A 531 -4.50 5.11 14.53
CA VAL A 531 -4.91 5.42 13.15
C VAL A 531 -6.41 5.15 12.96
N LEU A 532 -6.93 4.01 13.43
CA LEU A 532 -8.35 3.67 13.31
C LEU A 532 -9.25 4.64 14.10
N ASN A 533 -8.82 5.07 15.29
CA ASN A 533 -9.51 6.06 16.11
C ASN A 533 -9.58 7.43 15.42
N HIS A 534 -8.49 7.87 14.78
CA HIS A 534 -8.48 9.10 14.00
C HIS A 534 -9.45 9.01 12.83
N VAL A 535 -9.44 7.90 12.08
CA VAL A 535 -10.38 7.65 10.98
C VAL A 535 -11.84 7.72 11.48
N ALA A 536 -12.15 7.08 12.61
CA ALA A 536 -13.48 7.11 13.21
C ALA A 536 -13.91 8.51 13.68
N CYS A 537 -12.98 9.32 14.17
CA CYS A 537 -13.23 10.69 14.59
C CYS A 537 -13.54 11.62 13.40
N SER A 538 -12.93 11.37 12.25
CA SER A 538 -13.05 12.20 11.04
C SER A 538 -14.30 11.92 10.18
N VAL A 539 -15.09 10.89 10.49
CA VAL A 539 -16.27 10.51 9.70
C VAL A 539 -17.57 10.56 10.52
N ASP A 540 -18.71 10.47 9.84
CA ASP A 540 -20.05 10.40 10.42
C ASP A 540 -20.94 9.38 9.67
N GLY A 541 -22.22 9.30 10.02
CA GLY A 541 -23.23 8.56 9.25
C GLY A 541 -22.89 7.11 8.88
N GLN A 542 -22.89 6.82 7.57
CA GLN A 542 -22.75 5.45 7.03
C GLN A 542 -21.32 4.91 7.21
N GLU A 543 -20.33 5.78 7.18
CA GLU A 543 -18.93 5.43 7.34
C GLU A 543 -18.64 4.93 8.76
N LYS A 544 -19.21 5.57 9.80
CA LYS A 544 -19.13 5.05 11.18
C LYS A 544 -19.84 3.71 11.32
N LEU A 545 -21.00 3.55 10.69
CA LEU A 545 -21.72 2.29 10.67
C LEU A 545 -20.87 1.19 10.02
N PHE A 546 -20.20 1.49 8.91
CA PHE A 546 -19.28 0.57 8.24
C PHE A 546 -18.10 0.18 9.15
N ILE A 547 -17.47 1.13 9.86
CA ILE A 547 -16.37 0.82 10.80
C ILE A 547 -16.82 -0.21 11.85
N GLY A 548 -18.02 -0.02 12.40
CA GLY A 548 -18.64 -0.98 13.32
C GLY A 548 -18.88 -2.34 12.64
N GLN A 549 -19.50 -2.34 11.46
CA GLN A 549 -19.79 -3.56 10.68
C GLN A 549 -18.53 -4.36 10.31
N ALA A 550 -17.42 -3.67 10.03
CA ALA A 550 -16.16 -4.26 9.64
C ALA A 550 -15.44 -4.98 10.81
N GLY A 551 -15.90 -4.81 12.04
CA GLY A 551 -15.37 -5.53 13.22
C GLY A 551 -14.64 -4.66 14.24
N ALA A 552 -14.73 -3.32 14.16
CA ALA A 552 -13.97 -2.42 15.03
C ALA A 552 -14.39 -2.50 16.51
N ILE A 553 -15.68 -2.73 16.78
CA ILE A 553 -16.21 -2.86 18.15
C ILE A 553 -15.65 -4.13 18.80
N GLU A 554 -15.69 -5.23 18.05
CA GLU A 554 -15.27 -6.56 18.48
C GLU A 554 -13.77 -6.56 18.83
N VAL A 555 -12.92 -5.97 17.98
CA VAL A 555 -11.49 -5.89 18.25
C VAL A 555 -11.18 -4.99 19.44
N ALA A 556 -11.84 -3.82 19.56
CA ALA A 556 -11.58 -2.89 20.65
C ALA A 556 -12.03 -3.47 22.00
N VAL A 557 -13.20 -4.09 22.07
CA VAL A 557 -13.66 -4.81 23.28
C VAL A 557 -12.73 -5.98 23.60
N GLY A 558 -12.29 -6.74 22.59
CA GLY A 558 -11.31 -7.82 22.76
C GLY A 558 -10.00 -7.36 23.39
N ILE A 559 -9.47 -6.21 22.95
CA ILE A 559 -8.27 -5.59 23.50
C ILE A 559 -8.48 -5.23 24.98
N VAL A 560 -9.56 -4.52 25.29
CA VAL A 560 -9.87 -4.13 26.68
C VAL A 560 -9.96 -5.36 27.58
N ARG A 561 -10.66 -6.42 27.15
CA ARG A 561 -10.80 -7.68 27.89
C ARG A 561 -9.47 -8.37 28.13
N ARG A 562 -8.60 -8.41 27.13
CA ARG A 562 -7.26 -8.97 27.28
C ARG A 562 -6.47 -8.25 28.38
N PHE A 563 -6.48 -6.92 28.38
CA PHE A 563 -5.78 -6.14 29.39
C PHE A 563 -6.44 -6.20 30.78
N LEU A 564 -7.76 -6.38 30.85
CA LEU A 564 -8.49 -6.68 32.09
C LEU A 564 -8.03 -8.00 32.71
N ILE A 565 -7.93 -9.08 31.91
CA ILE A 565 -7.44 -10.39 32.39
C ILE A 565 -6.02 -10.26 32.95
N LYS A 566 -5.17 -9.48 32.28
CA LYS A 566 -3.79 -9.18 32.73
C LYS A 566 -3.72 -8.18 33.89
N LYS A 567 -4.83 -7.57 34.25
CA LYS A 567 -4.93 -6.48 35.23
C LYS A 567 -3.94 -5.33 34.98
N THR A 568 -3.67 -5.04 33.71
CA THR A 568 -2.68 -4.03 33.31
C THR A 568 -3.38 -2.88 32.60
N SER A 569 -3.34 -1.68 33.18
CA SER A 569 -3.81 -0.46 32.52
C SER A 569 -2.66 0.15 31.70
N CYS A 570 -2.91 0.45 30.43
CA CYS A 570 -1.97 1.14 29.56
C CYS A 570 -2.72 1.99 28.52
N GLU A 571 -1.98 2.83 27.80
CA GLU A 571 -2.53 3.76 26.80
C GLU A 571 -3.35 3.05 25.71
N ILE A 572 -3.01 1.81 25.36
CA ILE A 572 -3.78 0.99 24.40
C ILE A 572 -5.24 0.83 24.83
N VAL A 573 -5.48 0.61 26.12
CA VAL A 573 -6.84 0.47 26.67
C VAL A 573 -7.59 1.79 26.56
N GLU A 574 -6.93 2.91 26.84
CA GLU A 574 -7.53 4.25 26.74
C GLU A 574 -7.89 4.60 25.28
N VAL A 575 -7.00 4.30 24.33
CA VAL A 575 -7.25 4.49 22.88
C VAL A 575 -8.39 3.58 22.42
N ALA A 576 -8.45 2.33 22.88
CA ALA A 576 -9.55 1.42 22.55
C ALA A 576 -10.91 1.96 23.03
N TRP A 577 -10.99 2.52 24.24
CA TRP A 577 -12.22 3.17 24.71
C TRP A 577 -12.54 4.46 23.96
N THR A 578 -11.52 5.23 23.57
CA THR A 578 -11.72 6.43 22.72
C THR A 578 -12.29 6.05 21.36
N LEU A 579 -11.78 4.97 20.74
CA LEU A 579 -12.30 4.44 19.49
C LEU A 579 -13.75 4.00 19.64
N LEU A 580 -14.06 3.23 20.69
CA LEU A 580 -15.43 2.78 20.98
C LEU A 580 -16.38 3.99 21.18
N TRP A 581 -15.93 5.04 21.86
CA TRP A 581 -16.69 6.27 22.03
C TRP A 581 -16.97 6.96 20.68
N ASN A 582 -15.95 7.10 19.82
CA ASN A 582 -16.09 7.75 18.52
C ASN A 582 -16.99 6.98 17.54
N ILE A 583 -16.93 5.64 17.50
CA ILE A 583 -17.72 4.83 16.57
C ILE A 583 -19.19 4.67 17.01
N THR A 584 -19.49 4.85 18.31
CA THR A 584 -20.86 4.79 18.83
C THR A 584 -21.58 6.13 18.74
N ASP A 585 -20.84 7.23 18.63
CA ASP A 585 -21.37 8.59 18.51
C ASP A 585 -22.32 8.73 17.31
N GLU A 586 -23.55 9.17 17.59
CA GLU A 586 -24.67 9.30 16.64
C GLU A 586 -25.00 8.01 15.84
N THR A 587 -24.59 6.83 16.33
CA THR A 587 -24.74 5.55 15.60
C THR A 587 -25.40 4.48 16.46
N ALA A 588 -26.74 4.46 16.48
CA ALA A 588 -27.53 3.58 17.34
C ALA A 588 -27.24 2.07 17.14
N GLU A 589 -26.97 1.64 15.91
CA GLU A 589 -26.64 0.24 15.61
C GLU A 589 -25.27 -0.17 16.20
N ASN A 590 -24.29 0.74 16.20
CA ASN A 590 -23.01 0.51 16.84
C ASN A 590 -23.13 0.47 18.37
N CYS A 591 -23.98 1.32 18.95
CA CYS A 591 -24.34 1.23 20.38
C CYS A 591 -24.96 -0.13 20.70
N ARG A 592 -25.89 -0.61 19.86
CA ARG A 592 -26.53 -1.93 20.02
C ARG A 592 -25.51 -3.06 19.96
N ARG A 593 -24.67 -3.07 18.93
CA ARG A 593 -23.60 -4.07 18.75
C ARG A 593 -22.62 -4.12 19.93
N PHE A 594 -22.29 -2.97 20.52
CA PHE A 594 -21.46 -2.93 21.73
C PHE A 594 -22.12 -3.66 22.90
N ILE A 595 -23.42 -3.46 23.13
CA ILE A 595 -24.15 -4.06 24.25
C ILE A 595 -24.51 -5.52 23.98
N GLU A 596 -25.24 -5.77 22.91
CA GLU A 596 -25.90 -7.05 22.61
C GLU A 596 -24.90 -8.09 22.10
N ASP A 597 -24.13 -7.75 21.05
CA ASP A 597 -23.23 -8.71 20.41
C ASP A 597 -21.92 -8.90 21.20
N ASN A 598 -21.49 -7.86 21.91
CA ASN A 598 -20.20 -7.84 22.57
C ASN A 598 -20.25 -7.86 24.08
N ASN A 599 -21.42 -7.89 24.74
CA ASN A 599 -21.55 -7.82 26.20
C ASN A 599 -20.69 -6.69 26.82
N GLY A 600 -20.72 -5.52 26.19
CA GLY A 600 -19.84 -4.39 26.51
C GLY A 600 -20.05 -3.84 27.92
N LEU A 601 -21.27 -3.92 28.46
CA LEU A 601 -21.59 -3.46 29.82
C LEU A 601 -20.87 -4.27 30.91
N GLN A 602 -20.65 -5.57 30.70
CA GLN A 602 -19.82 -6.35 31.62
C GLN A 602 -18.35 -5.88 31.58
N THR A 603 -17.83 -5.57 30.40
CA THR A 603 -16.45 -5.08 30.24
C THR A 603 -16.26 -3.71 30.88
N PHE A 604 -17.26 -2.83 30.76
CA PHE A 604 -17.35 -1.59 31.53
C PHE A 604 -17.27 -1.85 33.04
N HIS A 605 -18.11 -2.77 33.53
CA HIS A 605 -18.20 -3.07 34.94
C HIS A 605 -16.84 -3.48 35.51
N ASP A 606 -16.17 -4.40 34.83
CA ASP A 606 -14.87 -4.94 35.23
C ASP A 606 -13.77 -3.86 35.16
N CYS A 607 -13.82 -2.95 34.18
CA CYS A 607 -12.93 -1.80 34.10
C CYS A 607 -13.08 -0.86 35.30
N LEU A 608 -14.31 -0.54 35.71
CA LEU A 608 -14.51 0.33 36.87
C LEU A 608 -14.05 -0.32 38.17
N ASP A 609 -14.26 -1.62 38.34
CA ASP A 609 -13.81 -2.32 39.55
C ASP A 609 -12.29 -2.30 39.70
N LEU A 610 -11.58 -2.41 38.57
CA LEU A 610 -10.12 -2.49 38.59
C LEU A 610 -9.42 -1.13 38.48
N TRP A 611 -10.01 -0.19 37.73
CA TRP A 611 -9.35 1.05 37.29
C TRP A 611 -10.20 2.31 37.56
N SER A 612 -11.03 2.31 38.61
CA SER A 612 -11.81 3.49 39.01
C SER A 612 -10.95 4.72 39.33
N ASP A 613 -9.68 4.57 39.66
CA ASP A 613 -8.73 5.67 39.87
C ASP A 613 -8.25 6.33 38.56
N LYS A 614 -8.39 5.64 37.41
CA LYS A 614 -7.93 6.12 36.10
C LYS A 614 -8.94 7.07 35.47
N ARG A 615 -8.76 8.36 35.73
CA ARG A 615 -9.69 9.44 35.32
C ARG A 615 -10.02 9.42 33.82
N ASP A 616 -9.02 9.44 32.94
CA ASP A 616 -9.24 9.54 31.49
C ASP A 616 -9.94 8.31 30.91
N LEU A 617 -9.58 7.13 31.42
CA LEU A 617 -10.25 5.89 31.09
C LEU A 617 -11.73 5.90 31.50
N VAL A 618 -12.03 6.28 32.75
CA VAL A 618 -13.40 6.40 33.26
C VAL A 618 -14.19 7.42 32.44
N ARG A 619 -13.58 8.56 32.09
CA ARG A 619 -14.20 9.59 31.24
C ARG A 619 -14.57 9.03 29.86
N ASN A 620 -13.66 8.34 29.18
CA ASN A 620 -13.92 7.75 27.85
C ASN A 620 -15.03 6.70 27.90
N ILE A 621 -15.03 5.85 28.93
CA ILE A 621 -16.08 4.87 29.19
C ILE A 621 -17.45 5.56 29.35
N LEU A 622 -17.52 6.61 30.18
CA LEU A 622 -18.75 7.35 30.40
C LEU A 622 -19.20 8.11 29.14
N GLY A 623 -18.27 8.61 28.32
CA GLY A 623 -18.59 9.21 27.02
C GLY A 623 -19.33 8.23 26.11
N LEU A 624 -18.84 6.99 25.99
CA LEU A 624 -19.53 5.93 25.26
C LEU A 624 -20.91 5.62 25.84
N LEU A 625 -21.02 5.49 27.17
CA LEU A 625 -22.29 5.19 27.81
C LEU A 625 -23.28 6.36 27.70
N GLY A 626 -22.79 7.59 27.56
CA GLY A 626 -23.56 8.76 27.15
C GLY A 626 -24.23 8.53 25.81
N ASN A 627 -23.47 8.15 24.78
CA ASN A 627 -24.00 7.82 23.45
C ASN A 627 -25.03 6.69 23.50
N VAL A 628 -24.80 5.67 24.33
CA VAL A 628 -25.79 4.59 24.55
C VAL A 628 -27.07 5.13 25.19
N ALA A 629 -26.94 6.00 26.20
CA ALA A 629 -28.08 6.58 26.91
C ALA A 629 -28.93 7.47 26.00
N GLU A 630 -28.35 8.07 24.96
CA GLU A 630 -29.12 8.82 23.96
C GLU A 630 -30.05 7.93 23.11
N VAL A 631 -29.73 6.63 22.96
CA VAL A 631 -30.54 5.67 22.22
C VAL A 631 -31.64 5.11 23.12
N LYS A 632 -32.87 5.58 22.91
CA LYS A 632 -34.04 5.23 23.73
C LYS A 632 -34.23 3.72 23.89
N GLU A 633 -34.07 2.97 22.81
CA GLU A 633 -34.28 1.53 22.78
C GLU A 633 -33.24 0.76 23.62
N LEU A 634 -32.08 1.36 23.92
CA LEU A 634 -30.99 0.71 24.66
C LEU A 634 -30.91 1.13 26.13
N ARG A 635 -31.58 2.21 26.54
CA ARG A 635 -31.51 2.74 27.91
C ARG A 635 -31.86 1.73 28.99
N HIS A 636 -32.79 0.80 28.71
CA HIS A 636 -33.19 -0.24 29.65
C HIS A 636 -32.02 -1.15 30.10
N TYR A 637 -30.96 -1.31 29.29
CA TYR A 637 -29.76 -2.05 29.69
C TYR A 637 -28.92 -1.31 30.76
N LEU A 638 -29.04 0.03 30.83
CA LEU A 638 -28.34 0.86 31.80
C LEU A 638 -29.06 0.88 33.16
N VAL A 639 -30.36 0.58 33.19
CA VAL A 639 -31.19 0.61 34.40
C VAL A 639 -31.12 -0.74 35.13
N THR A 640 -29.95 -1.02 35.70
CA THR A 640 -29.75 -2.14 36.66
C THR A 640 -29.25 -1.63 38.01
N PRO A 641 -29.52 -2.33 39.14
CA PRO A 641 -29.09 -1.84 40.47
C PRO A 641 -27.58 -1.58 40.53
N LEU A 642 -26.81 -2.44 39.84
CA LEU A 642 -25.36 -2.37 39.77
C LEU A 642 -24.86 -1.13 39.01
N HIS A 643 -25.45 -0.85 37.85
CA HIS A 643 -25.08 0.32 37.04
C HIS A 643 -25.51 1.62 37.71
N MET A 644 -26.74 1.68 38.25
CA MET A 644 -27.26 2.86 38.91
C MET A 644 -26.42 3.25 40.12
N GLU A 645 -26.00 2.28 40.94
CA GLU A 645 -25.11 2.58 42.08
C GLU A 645 -23.77 3.15 41.62
N LYS A 646 -23.13 2.58 40.60
CA LYS A 646 -21.87 3.10 40.05
C LYS A 646 -22.03 4.52 39.51
N PHE A 647 -23.10 4.79 38.75
CA PHE A 647 -23.37 6.14 38.25
C PHE A 647 -23.57 7.15 39.38
N ARG A 648 -24.35 6.81 40.42
CA ARG A 648 -24.56 7.70 41.56
C ARG A 648 -23.26 8.01 42.32
N ILE A 649 -22.38 7.02 42.49
CA ILE A 649 -21.05 7.22 43.08
C ILE A 649 -20.20 8.17 42.22
N LEU A 650 -20.18 7.97 40.90
CA LEU A 650 -19.39 8.78 39.96
C LEU A 650 -19.94 10.22 39.83
N LEU A 651 -21.25 10.41 39.88
CA LEU A 651 -21.90 11.72 39.89
C LEU A 651 -21.44 12.55 41.10
N LYS A 652 -21.34 11.93 42.28
CA LYS A 652 -20.92 12.57 43.52
C LYS A 652 -19.41 12.69 43.69
N ARG A 653 -18.63 12.22 42.71
CA ARG A 653 -17.17 12.24 42.75
C ARG A 653 -16.67 13.67 42.53
N SER A 654 -16.73 14.49 43.57
CA SER A 654 -16.19 15.85 43.55
C SER A 654 -14.72 15.84 43.97
N GLN A 655 -13.81 15.99 43.01
CA GLN A 655 -12.48 16.53 43.29
C GLN A 655 -12.53 18.04 43.03
N GLU A 656 -11.86 18.85 43.86
CA GLU A 656 -11.90 20.32 43.85
C GLU A 656 -11.57 20.97 42.48
N ASN A 657 -11.18 20.19 41.46
CA ASN A 657 -10.79 20.66 40.14
C ASN A 657 -11.26 19.78 38.95
N ASP A 658 -12.23 18.87 39.11
CA ASP A 658 -12.68 18.04 37.98
C ASP A 658 -14.19 17.76 37.96
N ILE A 659 -14.86 18.24 36.90
CA ILE A 659 -16.29 18.01 36.66
C ILE A 659 -16.56 17.01 35.52
N GLU A 660 -15.55 16.49 34.82
CA GLU A 660 -15.74 15.70 33.59
C GLU A 660 -16.50 14.40 33.85
N ILE A 661 -16.08 13.66 34.88
CA ILE A 661 -16.73 12.41 35.28
C ILE A 661 -18.17 12.70 35.78
N PRO A 662 -18.39 13.62 36.74
CA PRO A 662 -19.74 14.02 37.16
C PRO A 662 -20.64 14.50 36.01
N TYR A 663 -20.10 15.27 35.08
CA TYR A 663 -20.83 15.83 33.94
C TYR A 663 -21.35 14.73 33.02
N ASN A 664 -20.47 13.82 32.56
CA ASN A 664 -20.87 12.71 31.69
C ASN A 664 -21.86 11.80 32.41
N CYS A 665 -21.62 11.51 33.69
CA CYS A 665 -22.52 10.69 34.49
C CYS A 665 -23.90 11.33 34.66
N GLY A 666 -23.96 12.65 34.90
CA GLY A 666 -25.20 13.41 34.96
C GLY A 666 -25.98 13.34 33.65
N GLY A 667 -25.30 13.37 32.51
CA GLY A 667 -25.92 13.25 31.18
C GLY A 667 -26.54 11.86 30.93
N ILE A 668 -25.85 10.79 31.34
CA ILE A 668 -26.40 9.43 31.29
C ILE A 668 -27.67 9.33 32.14
N LEU A 669 -27.60 9.78 33.40
CA LEU A 669 -28.73 9.72 34.33
C LEU A 669 -29.89 10.62 33.89
N ALA A 670 -29.62 11.79 33.30
CA ALA A 670 -30.65 12.67 32.75
C ALA A 670 -31.40 12.01 31.59
N ASN A 671 -30.69 11.35 30.67
CA ASN A 671 -31.32 10.58 29.60
C ASN A 671 -32.19 9.44 30.14
N ILE A 672 -31.72 8.70 31.15
CA ILE A 672 -32.51 7.65 31.82
C ILE A 672 -33.76 8.23 32.50
N LEU A 673 -33.64 9.36 33.20
CA LEU A 673 -34.77 10.04 33.84
C LEU A 673 -35.82 10.50 32.83
N SER A 674 -35.41 10.86 31.62
CA SER A 674 -36.34 11.35 30.58
C SER A 674 -37.33 10.31 30.05
N ASP A 675 -37.08 9.00 30.27
CA ASP A 675 -38.04 7.94 29.90
C ASP A 675 -39.26 7.86 30.83
N GLY A 676 -39.24 8.53 31.98
CA GLY A 676 -40.31 8.47 32.96
C GLY A 676 -40.34 7.16 33.77
N LEU A 677 -41.31 7.05 34.67
CA LEU A 677 -41.38 5.96 35.67
C LEU A 677 -41.46 4.55 35.07
N GLU A 678 -42.07 4.40 33.90
CA GLU A 678 -42.30 3.08 33.28
C GLU A 678 -41.03 2.37 32.84
N ALA A 679 -39.96 3.11 32.54
CA ALA A 679 -38.67 2.55 32.15
C ALA A 679 -37.77 2.15 33.34
N TRP A 680 -38.17 2.48 34.57
CA TRP A 680 -37.40 2.17 35.77
C TRP A 680 -37.76 0.77 36.29
N THR A 681 -37.15 -0.25 35.68
CA THR A 681 -37.34 -1.68 36.02
C THR A 681 -36.76 -2.05 37.39
N ILE A 682 -35.87 -1.23 37.93
CA ILE A 682 -35.38 -1.34 39.32
C ILE A 682 -36.45 -0.71 40.21
N SER A 683 -37.24 -1.58 40.79
CA SER A 683 -38.37 -1.34 41.67
C SER A 683 -38.20 -0.20 42.71
N SER A 684 -38.56 1.04 42.36
CA SER A 684 -39.49 1.95 43.08
C SER A 684 -39.41 3.38 42.55
N SER A 685 -40.52 4.13 42.62
CA SER A 685 -40.56 5.58 42.38
C SER A 685 -39.59 6.38 43.28
N ILE A 686 -39.13 5.78 44.38
CA ILE A 686 -38.20 6.35 45.34
C ILE A 686 -36.80 6.46 44.72
N GLU A 687 -36.34 5.45 43.99
CA GLU A 687 -35.00 5.46 43.39
C GLU A 687 -34.87 6.51 42.30
N GLN A 688 -35.89 6.62 41.44
CA GLN A 688 -35.98 7.69 40.45
C GLN A 688 -35.96 9.08 41.11
N TYR A 689 -36.73 9.27 42.19
CA TYR A 689 -36.75 10.53 42.94
C TYR A 689 -35.38 10.86 43.52
N ILE A 690 -34.70 9.89 44.14
CA ILE A 690 -33.35 10.06 44.70
C ILE A 690 -32.38 10.48 43.60
N VAL A 691 -32.34 9.76 42.47
CA VAL A 691 -31.45 10.09 41.35
C VAL A 691 -31.75 11.49 40.81
N ASN A 692 -33.02 11.86 40.69
CA ASN A 692 -33.42 13.20 40.27
C ASN A 692 -32.88 14.29 41.21
N GLN A 693 -33.01 14.10 42.52
CA GLN A 693 -32.48 15.05 43.51
C GLN A 693 -30.94 15.10 43.47
N GLU A 694 -30.27 13.94 43.38
CA GLU A 694 -28.81 13.88 43.36
C GLU A 694 -28.21 14.60 42.15
N ILE A 695 -28.82 14.49 40.97
CA ILE A 695 -28.40 15.27 39.79
C ILE A 695 -28.62 16.76 40.04
N TYR A 696 -29.81 17.13 40.51
CA TYR A 696 -30.16 18.52 40.77
C TYR A 696 -29.16 19.19 41.72
N ASP A 697 -28.92 18.56 42.87
CA ASP A 697 -28.01 19.07 43.90
C ASP A 697 -26.56 19.12 43.40
N SER A 698 -26.11 18.09 42.66
CA SER A 698 -24.74 18.04 42.15
C SER A 698 -24.47 19.14 41.14
N VAL A 699 -25.37 19.34 40.16
CA VAL A 699 -25.20 20.34 39.09
C VAL A 699 -25.11 21.75 39.65
N GLN A 700 -25.83 22.05 40.73
CA GLN A 700 -25.78 23.37 41.38
C GLN A 700 -24.41 23.73 41.95
N THR A 701 -23.54 22.74 42.19
CA THR A 701 -22.18 22.96 42.71
C THR A 701 -21.14 23.21 41.61
N TRP A 702 -21.50 23.01 40.33
CA TRP A 702 -20.54 23.04 39.23
C TRP A 702 -20.26 24.47 38.75
N ASP A 703 -18.98 24.78 38.53
CA ASP A 703 -18.52 26.04 37.96
C ASP A 703 -18.87 26.17 36.47
N LEU A 704 -19.64 27.20 36.13
CA LEU A 704 -20.08 27.51 34.76
C LEU A 704 -18.95 27.94 33.82
N HIS A 705 -17.82 28.41 34.35
CA HIS A 705 -16.67 28.81 33.53
C HIS A 705 -15.69 27.66 33.28
N ARG A 706 -15.97 26.48 33.84
CA ARG A 706 -15.09 25.32 33.70
C ARG A 706 -15.10 24.80 32.28
N GLN A 707 -13.93 24.77 31.65
CA GLN A 707 -13.72 24.13 30.35
C GLN A 707 -13.76 22.60 30.48
N ARG A 708 -14.25 21.95 29.42
CA ARG A 708 -14.32 20.49 29.29
C ARG A 708 -13.69 20.03 27.99
N THR A 709 -13.23 18.79 27.99
CA THR A 709 -12.63 18.00 26.90
C THR A 709 -13.70 17.29 26.06
N ILE A 710 -14.87 17.93 25.89
CA ILE A 710 -16.01 17.41 25.12
C ILE A 710 -16.31 18.39 24.00
N ASN A 711 -16.44 17.86 22.78
CA ASN A 711 -16.63 18.64 21.57
C ASN A 711 -17.92 18.20 20.85
N TYR A 712 -19.06 18.80 21.20
CA TYR A 712 -20.34 18.45 20.58
C TYR A 712 -20.35 18.85 19.10
N ARG A 713 -20.68 17.90 18.22
CA ARG A 713 -20.95 18.16 16.79
C ARG A 713 -22.36 18.70 16.59
N SER A 714 -23.31 18.16 17.34
CA SER A 714 -24.69 18.63 17.43
C SER A 714 -25.10 18.83 18.89
N LEU A 715 -26.01 19.78 19.15
CA LEU A 715 -26.66 19.96 20.44
C LEU A 715 -27.97 19.18 20.56
N SER A 716 -28.44 18.53 19.50
CA SER A 716 -29.66 17.73 19.46
C SER A 716 -29.84 16.81 20.68
N PRO A 717 -28.82 16.07 21.15
CA PRO A 717 -28.95 15.25 22.35
C PRO A 717 -29.33 16.02 23.61
N ILE A 718 -28.73 17.19 23.82
CA ILE A 718 -29.00 18.06 24.98
C ILE A 718 -30.36 18.74 24.82
N LEU A 719 -30.67 19.25 23.61
CA LEU A 719 -31.91 19.94 23.32
C LEU A 719 -33.14 19.05 23.54
N ARG A 720 -33.05 17.75 23.25
CA ARG A 720 -34.14 16.78 23.52
C ARG A 720 -34.52 16.67 24.99
N LEU A 721 -33.62 17.04 25.91
CA LEU A 721 -33.86 17.01 27.36
C LEU A 721 -34.49 18.31 27.90
N LEU A 722 -34.56 19.38 27.09
CA LEU A 722 -35.22 20.64 27.44
C LEU A 722 -36.74 20.54 27.28
N ASN A 723 -37.38 19.73 28.12
CA ASN A 723 -38.83 19.55 28.16
C ASN A 723 -39.36 19.82 29.57
N GLU A 724 -40.27 20.77 29.72
CA GLU A 724 -40.84 21.17 31.03
C GLU A 724 -41.61 20.05 31.76
N ASN A 725 -41.91 18.94 31.09
CA ASN A 725 -42.56 17.78 31.69
C ASN A 725 -41.57 16.72 32.19
N TYR A 726 -40.27 16.92 31.97
CA TYR A 726 -39.24 16.01 32.48
C TYR A 726 -38.86 16.32 33.94
N PRO A 727 -38.26 15.36 34.66
CA PRO A 727 -37.80 15.58 36.03
C PRO A 727 -36.81 16.75 36.16
N SER A 728 -36.87 17.47 37.27
CA SER A 728 -36.10 18.72 37.48
C SER A 728 -34.58 18.54 37.34
N GLY A 729 -34.03 17.41 37.77
CA GLY A 729 -32.60 17.08 37.63
C GLY A 729 -32.18 16.92 36.18
N CYS A 730 -33.04 16.32 35.33
CA CYS A 730 -32.81 16.20 33.89
C CYS A 730 -32.71 17.59 33.23
N ILE A 731 -33.69 18.45 33.51
CA ILE A 731 -33.73 19.81 32.96
C ILE A 731 -32.56 20.65 33.49
N MET A 732 -32.25 20.54 34.79
CA MET A 732 -31.13 21.22 35.42
C MET A 732 -29.80 20.89 34.72
N TRP A 733 -29.51 19.61 34.47
CA TRP A 733 -28.31 19.21 33.74
C TRP A 733 -28.29 19.77 32.32
N ALA A 734 -29.40 19.65 31.58
CA ALA A 734 -29.49 20.09 30.20
C ALA A 734 -29.30 21.61 30.05
N VAL A 735 -29.98 22.40 30.88
CA VAL A 735 -29.85 23.86 30.86
C VAL A 735 -28.44 24.28 31.32
N TRP A 736 -27.90 23.68 32.38
CA TRP A 736 -26.53 23.96 32.82
C TRP A 736 -25.50 23.66 31.71
N ALA A 737 -25.64 22.54 31.00
CA ALA A 737 -24.79 22.19 29.87
C ALA A 737 -24.83 23.28 28.77
N MET A 738 -26.03 23.74 28.40
CA MET A 738 -26.23 24.82 27.43
C MET A 738 -25.60 26.15 27.90
N THR A 739 -25.80 26.51 29.16
CA THR A 739 -25.24 27.73 29.74
C THR A 739 -23.71 27.67 29.77
N ASN A 740 -23.13 26.57 30.22
CA ASN A 740 -21.68 26.42 30.27
C ASN A 740 -21.06 26.43 28.86
N LEU A 741 -21.60 25.65 27.90
CA LEU A 741 -21.09 25.59 26.53
C LEU A 741 -21.09 26.98 25.86
N THR A 742 -22.20 27.72 25.99
CA THR A 742 -22.30 29.09 25.46
C THR A 742 -21.43 30.11 26.21
N THR A 743 -21.01 29.80 27.45
CA THR A 743 -20.10 30.65 28.23
C THR A 743 -18.64 30.40 27.87
N VAL A 744 -18.21 29.14 27.77
CA VAL A 744 -16.79 28.78 27.61
C VAL A 744 -16.29 28.82 26.17
N LEU A 745 -17.17 28.58 25.19
CA LEU A 745 -16.83 28.63 23.77
C LEU A 745 -18.02 29.20 22.95
N PRO A 746 -18.32 30.51 23.13
CA PRO A 746 -19.50 31.15 22.54
C PRO A 746 -19.52 31.08 21.02
N GLU A 747 -18.38 31.28 20.34
CA GLU A 747 -18.30 31.25 18.87
C GLU A 747 -18.92 30.01 18.26
N LYS A 748 -18.58 28.84 18.81
CA LYS A 748 -19.11 27.56 18.34
C LYS A 748 -20.52 27.34 18.84
N TYR A 749 -20.73 27.40 20.15
CA TYR A 749 -21.95 26.87 20.74
C TYR A 749 -23.14 27.82 20.67
N CYS A 750 -22.95 29.14 20.71
CA CYS A 750 -24.05 30.08 20.44
C CYS A 750 -24.57 29.92 19.02
N THR A 751 -23.66 29.67 18.06
CA THR A 751 -24.03 29.35 16.67
C THR A 751 -24.85 28.08 16.59
N LEU A 752 -24.42 27.01 17.27
CA LEU A 752 -25.17 25.76 17.31
C LEU A 752 -26.55 25.92 17.96
N VAL A 753 -26.66 26.62 19.10
CA VAL A 753 -27.96 26.87 19.77
C VAL A 753 -28.95 27.50 18.80
N ARG A 754 -28.53 28.51 18.04
CA ARG A 754 -29.40 29.18 17.07
C ARG A 754 -29.73 28.28 15.88
N SER A 755 -28.73 27.65 15.29
CA SER A 755 -28.90 26.83 14.08
C SER A 755 -29.76 25.58 14.31
N GLU A 756 -29.75 25.02 15.53
CA GLU A 756 -30.51 23.83 15.89
C GLU A 756 -31.82 24.12 16.65
N ASN A 757 -32.32 25.36 16.59
CA ASN A 757 -33.57 25.80 17.24
C ASN A 757 -33.59 25.60 18.78
N GLY A 758 -32.47 25.88 19.46
CA GLY A 758 -32.37 25.84 20.91
C GLY A 758 -32.94 27.06 21.64
N GLU A 759 -32.96 28.25 21.02
CA GLU A 759 -33.50 29.48 21.64
C GLU A 759 -34.99 29.37 22.04
N PRO A 760 -35.90 28.82 21.21
CA PRO A 760 -37.29 28.59 21.61
C PRO A 760 -37.43 27.62 22.79
N LEU A 761 -36.62 26.55 22.82
CA LEU A 761 -36.65 25.55 23.90
C LEU A 761 -36.17 26.16 25.22
N LEU A 762 -35.09 26.93 25.21
CA LEU A 762 -34.60 27.65 26.39
C LEU A 762 -35.61 28.70 26.87
N SER A 763 -36.29 29.38 25.94
CA SER A 763 -37.35 30.36 26.26
C SER A 763 -38.54 29.67 26.93
N GLN A 764 -38.96 28.50 26.43
CA GLN A 764 -40.02 27.72 27.05
C GLN A 764 -39.69 27.36 28.50
N ILE A 765 -38.45 26.92 28.77
CA ILE A 765 -37.99 26.64 30.14
C ILE A 765 -37.95 27.90 31.00
N LEU A 766 -37.48 29.03 30.45
CA LEU A 766 -37.41 30.31 31.15
C LEU A 766 -38.79 30.81 31.62
N TYR A 767 -39.81 30.68 30.77
CA TYR A 767 -41.17 31.18 31.05
C TYR A 767 -42.11 30.14 31.67
N SER A 768 -41.64 28.92 31.96
CA SER A 768 -42.48 27.87 32.55
C SER A 768 -42.66 28.07 34.06
N ASP A 769 -43.92 28.08 34.49
CA ASP A 769 -44.30 28.17 35.91
C ASP A 769 -43.92 26.93 36.71
N LYS A 770 -43.62 25.81 36.03
CA LYS A 770 -43.20 24.54 36.65
C LYS A 770 -41.73 24.54 37.07
N MET A 771 -40.92 25.48 36.57
CA MET A 771 -39.48 25.47 36.77
C MET A 771 -39.07 26.16 38.07
N SER A 772 -37.97 25.73 38.67
CA SER A 772 -37.37 26.41 39.81
C SER A 772 -36.59 27.66 39.36
N GLU A 773 -36.37 28.60 40.28
CA GLU A 773 -35.60 29.81 40.00
C GLU A 773 -34.16 29.51 39.51
N PRO A 774 -33.40 28.56 40.08
CA PRO A 774 -32.08 28.18 39.55
C PRO A 774 -32.09 27.75 38.07
N ILE A 775 -33.08 26.95 37.65
CA ILE A 775 -33.21 26.49 36.26
C ILE A 775 -33.50 27.67 35.34
N ARG A 776 -34.45 28.55 35.73
CA ARG A 776 -34.77 29.75 34.95
C ARG A 776 -33.57 30.68 34.82
N ASN A 777 -32.80 30.88 35.89
CA ASN A 777 -31.60 31.74 35.85
C ASN A 777 -30.54 31.21 34.89
N LEU A 778 -30.32 29.89 34.84
CA LEU A 778 -29.40 29.27 33.88
C LEU A 778 -29.92 29.41 32.44
N ALA A 779 -31.22 29.20 32.20
CA ALA A 779 -31.82 29.35 30.88
C ALA A 779 -31.71 30.80 30.38
N GLN A 780 -31.97 31.77 31.27
CA GLN A 780 -31.77 33.19 31.00
C GLN A 780 -30.31 33.50 30.65
N ALA A 781 -29.34 32.95 31.40
CA ALA A 781 -27.93 33.15 31.14
C ALA A 781 -27.50 32.56 29.77
N ALA A 782 -27.99 31.37 29.40
CA ALA A 782 -27.72 30.79 28.09
C ALA A 782 -28.27 31.65 26.95
N LEU A 783 -29.53 32.13 27.07
CA LEU A 783 -30.13 33.04 26.10
C LEU A 783 -29.38 34.38 26.03
N ALA A 784 -28.96 34.93 27.17
CA ALA A 784 -28.17 36.16 27.21
C ALA A 784 -26.80 35.99 26.55
N ASN A 785 -26.15 34.83 26.69
CA ASN A 785 -24.89 34.53 25.99
C ASN A 785 -25.10 34.50 24.48
N VAL A 786 -26.16 33.85 24.00
CA VAL A 786 -26.50 33.82 22.56
C VAL A 786 -26.80 35.21 22.06
N GLN A 787 -27.61 35.99 22.78
CA GLN A 787 -27.93 37.37 22.43
C GLN A 787 -26.67 38.23 22.37
N ARG A 788 -25.81 38.19 23.39
CA ARG A 788 -24.57 38.98 23.45
C ARG A 788 -23.59 38.62 22.34
N PHE A 789 -23.57 37.36 21.90
CA PHE A 789 -22.71 36.91 20.82
C PHE A 789 -23.11 37.50 19.46
N TYR A 790 -24.42 37.58 19.17
CA TYR A 790 -24.92 38.09 17.90
C TYR A 790 -25.20 39.60 17.90
N ASP A 791 -25.60 40.14 19.05
CA ASP A 791 -25.89 41.56 19.28
C ASP A 791 -24.97 42.10 20.39
N PRO A 792 -23.66 42.24 20.13
CA PRO A 792 -22.73 42.75 21.14
C PRO A 792 -23.10 44.19 21.50
N PRO A 793 -23.11 44.54 22.80
CA PRO A 793 -23.39 45.92 23.21
C PRO A 793 -22.37 46.88 22.59
N ILE A 794 -22.87 47.98 22.01
CA ILE A 794 -22.04 49.04 21.42
C ILE A 794 -21.12 49.58 22.53
N PRO A 795 -19.79 49.67 22.33
CA PRO A 795 -18.89 50.25 23.32
C PRO A 795 -19.29 51.71 23.61
N MET A 796 -19.70 51.99 24.85
CA MET A 796 -19.77 53.37 25.34
C MET A 796 -18.34 53.86 25.60
N ASP A 797 -17.76 54.54 24.63
CA ASP A 797 -16.94 55.78 24.75
C ASP A 797 -15.86 55.89 23.66
N ILE A 798 -16.13 56.71 22.64
CA ILE A 798 -15.15 57.69 22.16
C ILE A 798 -15.90 59.02 22.11
N ALA A 799 -15.76 59.81 23.19
CA ALA A 799 -16.02 61.24 23.13
C ALA A 799 -15.13 61.84 22.01
N PRO A 800 -15.62 62.77 21.18
CA PRO A 800 -14.78 63.41 20.18
C PRO A 800 -13.73 64.25 20.91
N ASN A 801 -12.46 63.84 20.81
CA ASN A 801 -11.34 64.71 21.10
C ASN A 801 -11.35 65.83 20.05
N ASP A 802 -11.74 67.02 20.49
CA ASP A 802 -11.40 68.25 19.81
C ASP A 802 -9.87 68.32 19.66
N GLY A 803 -9.45 68.50 18.39
CA GLY A 803 -8.26 69.19 17.95
C GLY A 803 -6.94 68.97 18.69
N LEU A 804 -6.04 68.21 18.06
CA LEU A 804 -4.62 68.56 18.03
C LEU A 804 -4.00 68.06 16.72
N GLU A 805 -3.50 69.03 15.96
CA GLU A 805 -2.74 68.89 14.71
C GLU A 805 -1.52 67.98 14.89
N ILE A 806 -1.25 67.12 13.91
CA ILE A 806 -0.11 67.16 12.96
C ILE A 806 -0.36 66.12 11.86
#